data_AF-A0AAW1LWU6-F1
#
_entry.id   AF-A0AAW1LWU6-F1
#
_cell.length_a   1.000
_cell.length_b   1.000
_cell.length_c   1.000
_cell.angle_alpha   90.00
_cell.angle_beta   90.00
_cell.angle_gamma   90.00
#
_symmetry.space_group_name_H-M   'P 1'
#
loop_
_entity.id
_entity.type
_entity.pdbx_description
1 polymer ?
#
loop_
_entity_poly.entity_id
_entity_poly.type
_entity_poly.pdbx_seq_one_letter_code
_entity_poly.pdbx_strand_id
1 'polypeptide(L)'
;MWNLATLSTSPFTTERYDLMKQQFNITDDQLSINGVLKIHPDFRIIAIGEPPALQTGVNWMSPEVLSLFIFHEAHALSKHEEMHIITSQCGVIQKPLHQIIDLAHILPHILRRNPDPALRNLSGHLSTRQLLRIASRMAKFPTDDAYDTIEATFMMKFLPSLTREALERTVQNLGINSNDRSQLEEPLKYGVVDGVLTIGGTTARVYRADNTTKVPNILFYDVPQHLHLMERLLQDFQLGQHLFLVGNQGVGKNKIADRFLELLNRPREYIQLHRDTTVQTLTVQPTIKDGILIHEDSPLVRAIKNGHVLVVDEADKAPTHVTCILKTLVESGQMILSDGRRIVTSLPQNVPDPANYILTHPEFRIIVLANRPGFPFLGNDFFGALGDLFSSHAVDNPTRKSEINMLKQYGPDVPEGMIRNKDVSSPKHGKIDPKNDPHVGGNTWAGGTGGRDTAGLGGKGGPYRLDAGHPVHQLSDAEKAAVPEHVLKAAREMGKKAFQEKLKEIGMSGYDATLYTAFSRAVSKQVQSLRVILGSLQAKNKERQWSRHQTTGELDDIKLIDGILGEKNIFRRRKEQEPELGTPQMKPKFFRVVVDVSGSMYRFNSYDGRLDRELEAVVLVMEAFEGFEDKIVYDIIGHSGDTDKIEFVRRKEPPKNNKERLDILRVMHAHSQYCWQGDHTLEATKLAVEELAQEDCDEAIVVVLSDANLQRYGISPTKLGSLLTSHEKVKAYTIFIGGLGDQAERLTQQLPAGHAFICIDLQTLPQILKQIFSSSVITS
;
A
#
# COMPACT_ATOMS: atom_id res chain seq x y z
N MET A 1 -2.12 27.94 3.07
CA MET A 1 -2.96 29.13 3.34
C MET A 1 -3.54 28.91 4.72
N TRP A 2 -3.37 29.85 5.64
CA TRP A 2 -3.85 29.69 7.01
C TRP A 2 -4.77 30.86 7.34
N ASN A 3 -5.95 30.57 7.88
CA ASN A 3 -6.84 31.59 8.41
C ASN A 3 -6.57 31.71 9.91
N LEU A 4 -6.25 32.92 10.35
CA LEU A 4 -6.13 33.28 11.77
C LEU A 4 -7.51 33.72 12.26
N ALA A 5 -8.06 33.05 13.27
CA ALA A 5 -9.40 33.29 13.75
C ALA A 5 -9.34 33.82 15.20
N THR A 6 -9.92 34.99 15.48
CA THR A 6 -10.01 35.56 16.84
C THR A 6 -11.45 35.55 17.34
N LEU A 7 -11.69 35.00 18.52
CA LEU A 7 -13.04 34.89 19.09
C LEU A 7 -13.45 36.24 19.72
N SER A 8 -14.51 36.88 19.20
CA SER A 8 -14.92 38.21 19.68
C SER A 8 -15.99 38.18 20.77
N THR A 9 -16.76 37.10 20.92
CA THR A 9 -17.74 36.95 21.99
C THR A 9 -17.97 35.47 22.36
N SER A 10 -17.60 35.09 23.59
CA SER A 10 -17.93 33.78 24.17
C SER A 10 -19.27 33.85 24.93
N PRO A 11 -20.13 32.82 24.91
CA PRO A 11 -21.30 32.73 25.78
C PRO A 11 -20.95 32.59 27.28
N PHE A 12 -19.66 32.48 27.63
CA PHE A 12 -19.15 32.39 29.00
C PHE A 12 -18.28 33.62 29.31
N THR A 13 -18.89 34.79 29.43
CA THR A 13 -18.18 36.02 29.80
C THR A 13 -18.01 36.13 31.31
N THR A 14 -16.94 36.80 31.73
CA THR A 14 -16.71 37.24 33.11
C THR A 14 -17.95 37.95 33.68
N GLU A 15 -18.65 38.73 32.85
CA GLU A 15 -19.91 39.40 33.18
C GLU A 15 -21.04 38.44 33.54
N ARG A 16 -21.20 37.31 32.84
CA ARG A 16 -22.22 36.30 33.17
C ARG A 16 -21.91 35.58 34.49
N TYR A 17 -20.64 35.32 34.76
CA TYR A 17 -20.20 34.76 36.04
C TYR A 17 -20.51 35.74 37.19
N ASP A 18 -20.24 37.03 37.01
CA ASP A 18 -20.53 38.06 38.00
C ASP A 18 -22.04 38.31 38.17
N LEU A 19 -22.83 38.26 37.09
CA LEU A 19 -24.31 38.29 37.13
C LEU A 19 -24.88 37.09 37.89
N MET A 20 -24.33 35.89 37.69
CA MET A 20 -24.78 34.67 38.37
C MET A 20 -24.49 34.74 39.87
N LYS A 21 -23.34 35.30 40.27
CA LYS A 21 -23.03 35.59 41.68
C LYS A 21 -24.04 36.55 42.29
N GLN A 22 -24.38 37.63 41.58
CA GLN A 22 -25.34 38.63 42.06
C GLN A 22 -26.77 38.08 42.13
N GLN A 23 -27.22 37.31 41.13
CA GLN A 23 -28.58 36.80 41.04
C GLN A 23 -28.88 35.70 42.07
N PHE A 24 -27.90 34.85 42.37
CA PHE A 24 -28.08 33.71 43.27
C PHE A 24 -27.41 33.91 44.64
N ASN A 25 -26.74 35.04 44.86
CA ASN A 25 -26.01 35.37 46.09
C ASN A 25 -24.99 34.28 46.51
N ILE A 26 -24.24 33.77 45.53
CA ILE A 26 -23.25 32.68 45.68
C ILE A 26 -21.83 33.27 45.66
N THR A 27 -20.93 32.77 46.52
CA THR A 27 -19.53 33.20 46.58
C THR A 27 -18.65 32.49 45.54
N ASP A 28 -17.44 33.03 45.29
CA ASP A 28 -16.47 32.40 44.37
C ASP A 28 -16.05 31.00 44.84
N ASP A 29 -15.93 30.81 46.16
CA ASP A 29 -15.58 29.50 46.74
C ASP A 29 -16.68 28.47 46.49
N GLN A 30 -17.94 28.87 46.65
CA GLN A 30 -19.09 27.99 46.39
C GLN A 30 -19.22 27.64 44.90
N LEU A 31 -18.94 28.57 44.00
CA LEU A 31 -18.91 28.30 42.56
C LEU A 31 -17.75 27.36 42.20
N SER A 32 -16.59 27.58 42.78
CA SER A 32 -15.39 26.75 42.56
C SER A 32 -15.58 25.32 43.06
N ILE A 33 -16.21 25.13 44.23
CA ILE A 33 -16.57 23.80 44.76
C ILE A 33 -17.53 23.06 43.82
N ASN A 34 -18.42 23.78 43.14
CA ASN A 34 -19.34 23.24 42.14
C ASN A 34 -18.72 23.11 40.74
N GLY A 35 -17.40 23.32 40.60
CA GLY A 35 -16.67 23.21 39.33
C GLY A 35 -16.89 24.37 38.35
N VAL A 36 -17.50 25.46 38.78
CA VAL A 36 -17.72 26.67 37.96
C VAL A 36 -16.58 27.65 38.19
N LEU A 37 -15.74 27.84 37.17
CA LEU A 37 -14.56 28.69 37.25
C LEU A 37 -14.74 30.01 36.49
N LYS A 38 -14.23 31.10 37.05
CA LYS A 38 -14.23 32.42 36.41
C LYS A 38 -13.19 32.46 35.28
N ILE A 39 -13.63 32.80 34.07
CA ILE A 39 -12.73 33.04 32.93
C ILE A 39 -12.05 34.42 33.10
N HIS A 40 -10.73 34.45 32.94
CA HIS A 40 -9.95 35.68 33.05
C HIS A 40 -10.35 36.68 31.94
N PRO A 41 -10.52 37.99 32.24
CA PRO A 41 -11.00 38.98 31.27
C PRO A 41 -10.09 39.15 30.05
N ASP A 42 -8.79 38.87 30.18
CA ASP A 42 -7.82 38.91 29.07
C ASP A 42 -7.71 37.59 28.29
N PHE A 43 -8.46 36.55 28.67
CA PHE A 43 -8.44 35.28 27.96
C PHE A 43 -8.97 35.47 26.52
N ARG A 44 -8.18 35.03 25.54
CA ARG A 44 -8.54 35.08 24.11
C ARG A 44 -8.21 33.73 23.49
N ILE A 45 -9.03 33.33 22.52
CA ILE A 45 -8.79 32.13 21.71
C ILE A 45 -8.32 32.59 20.34
N ILE A 46 -7.13 32.14 19.94
CA ILE A 46 -6.59 32.29 18.58
C ILE A 46 -6.56 30.89 17.97
N ALA A 47 -7.26 30.70 16.86
CA ALA A 47 -7.25 29.47 16.10
C ALA A 47 -6.54 29.68 14.75
N ILE A 48 -5.84 28.65 14.28
CA ILE A 48 -5.17 28.64 12.98
C ILE A 48 -5.67 27.39 12.24
N GLY A 49 -6.08 27.55 10.98
CA GLY A 49 -6.57 26.42 10.19
C GLY A 49 -6.41 26.65 8.70
N GLU A 50 -6.34 25.56 7.94
CA GLU A 50 -6.37 25.62 6.48
C GLU A 50 -7.80 25.93 5.99
N PRO A 51 -7.96 26.71 4.92
CA PRO A 51 -9.27 26.98 4.35
C PRO A 51 -9.92 25.66 3.88
N PRO A 52 -11.25 25.50 4.07
CA PRO A 52 -11.94 24.31 3.62
C PRO A 52 -11.80 24.14 2.10
N ALA A 53 -11.26 22.99 1.68
CA ALA A 53 -11.15 22.66 0.27
C ALA A 53 -12.52 22.22 -0.27
N LEU A 54 -13.05 22.95 -1.25
CA LEU A 54 -14.35 22.68 -1.89
C LEU A 54 -14.50 21.25 -2.48
N GLN A 55 -13.39 20.50 -2.62
CA GLN A 55 -13.35 19.21 -3.31
C GLN A 55 -13.50 17.98 -2.40
N THR A 56 -13.28 18.10 -1.09
CA THR A 56 -13.22 16.92 -0.20
C THR A 56 -14.44 16.76 0.70
N GLY A 57 -15.42 17.66 0.68
CA GLY A 57 -16.70 17.52 1.37
C GLY A 57 -16.65 17.53 2.91
N VAL A 58 -15.47 17.57 3.52
CA VAL A 58 -15.29 17.61 4.97
C VAL A 58 -15.03 19.05 5.40
N ASN A 59 -16.10 19.75 5.77
CA ASN A 59 -15.98 21.02 6.49
C ASN A 59 -15.65 20.71 7.96
N TRP A 60 -14.45 21.11 8.39
CA TRP A 60 -13.97 20.88 9.76
C TRP A 60 -14.60 21.81 10.80
N MET A 61 -15.39 22.80 10.37
CA MET A 61 -16.18 23.68 11.25
C MET A 61 -17.62 23.78 10.76
N SER A 62 -18.55 23.80 11.71
CA SER A 62 -19.94 24.11 11.45
C SER A 62 -20.13 25.62 11.24
N PRO A 63 -21.20 26.06 10.54
CA PRO A 63 -21.52 27.47 10.38
C PRO A 63 -21.63 28.25 11.69
N GLU A 64 -22.09 27.61 12.76
CA GLU A 64 -22.22 28.20 14.09
C GLU A 64 -20.84 28.52 14.68
N VAL A 65 -19.89 27.59 14.60
CA VAL A 65 -18.51 27.82 15.04
C VAL A 65 -17.84 28.89 14.18
N LEU A 66 -18.09 28.89 12.85
CA LEU A 66 -17.56 29.92 11.95
C LEU A 66 -17.97 31.33 12.39
N SER A 67 -19.22 31.53 12.80
CA SER A 67 -19.73 32.83 13.24
C SER A 67 -19.14 33.36 14.56
N LEU A 68 -18.49 32.48 15.35
CA LEU A 68 -17.86 32.88 16.62
C LEU A 68 -16.48 33.52 16.44
N PHE A 69 -15.86 33.36 15.27
CA PHE A 69 -14.52 33.86 15.00
C PHE A 69 -14.49 34.98 13.95
N ILE A 70 -13.59 35.93 14.14
CA ILE A 70 -13.17 36.90 13.13
C ILE A 70 -11.99 36.30 12.36
N PHE A 71 -12.14 36.14 11.04
CA PHE A 71 -11.11 35.55 10.19
C PHE A 71 -10.18 36.61 9.59
N HIS A 72 -8.89 36.32 9.65
CA HIS A 72 -7.84 37.02 8.92
C HIS A 72 -7.11 36.03 8.02
N GLU A 73 -7.04 36.34 6.73
CA GLU A 73 -6.34 35.50 5.76
C GLU A 73 -4.83 35.81 5.79
N ALA A 74 -4.00 34.79 6.00
CA ALA A 74 -2.56 34.89 5.82
C ALA A 74 -2.19 34.53 4.37
N HIS A 75 -1.62 35.50 3.66
CA HIS A 75 -1.10 35.27 2.31
C HIS A 75 0.18 34.43 2.35
N ALA A 76 0.47 33.74 1.24
CA ALA A 76 1.74 33.04 1.08
C ALA A 76 2.87 34.04 0.84
N LEU A 77 4.06 33.75 1.40
CA LEU A 77 5.25 34.59 1.22
C LEU A 77 5.60 34.70 -0.26
N SER A 78 5.90 35.92 -0.70
CA SER A 78 6.48 36.15 -2.01
C SER A 78 7.92 35.62 -2.07
N LYS A 79 8.40 35.35 -3.28
CA LYS A 79 9.79 34.94 -3.51
C LYS A 79 10.80 35.90 -2.88
N HIS A 80 10.55 37.20 -2.96
CA HIS A 80 11.44 38.21 -2.39
C HIS A 80 11.48 38.18 -0.86
N GLU A 81 10.33 37.96 -0.21
CA GLU A 81 10.25 37.82 1.24
C GLU A 81 10.94 36.54 1.71
N GLU A 82 10.72 35.41 1.05
CA GLU A 82 11.43 34.17 1.39
C GLU A 82 12.94 34.30 1.20
N MET A 83 13.38 34.90 0.09
CA MET A 83 14.80 35.18 -0.14
C MET A 83 15.39 36.09 0.94
N HIS A 84 14.64 37.11 1.39
CA HIS A 84 15.07 37.99 2.46
C HIS A 84 15.21 37.24 3.79
N ILE A 85 14.23 36.40 4.14
CA ILE A 85 14.27 35.57 5.35
C ILE A 85 15.47 34.62 5.31
N ILE A 86 15.64 33.88 4.21
CA ILE A 86 16.76 32.95 4.03
C ILE A 86 18.10 33.67 4.12
N THR A 87 18.23 34.83 3.46
CA THR A 87 19.47 35.61 3.48
C THR A 87 19.79 36.12 4.89
N SER A 88 18.78 36.58 5.62
CA SER A 88 18.94 37.08 6.99
C SER A 88 19.35 35.99 7.99
N GLN A 89 18.90 34.74 7.80
CA GLN A 89 19.19 33.64 8.71
C GLN A 89 20.43 32.81 8.33
N CYS A 90 20.68 32.61 7.04
CA CYS A 90 21.70 31.67 6.55
C CYS A 90 22.84 32.34 5.76
N GLY A 91 22.77 33.66 5.52
CA GLY A 91 23.79 34.40 4.77
C GLY A 91 23.55 34.39 3.26
N VAL A 92 24.61 34.59 2.47
CA VAL A 92 24.51 34.83 1.02
C VAL A 92 23.98 33.60 0.28
N ILE A 93 22.93 33.79 -0.52
CA ILE A 93 22.34 32.76 -1.37
C ILE A 93 23.25 32.49 -2.57
N GLN A 94 23.79 31.28 -2.63
CA GLN A 94 24.57 30.80 -3.77
C GLN A 94 23.66 30.36 -4.94
N LYS A 95 24.24 30.22 -6.14
CA LYS A 95 23.50 29.86 -7.36
C LYS A 95 22.62 28.60 -7.22
N PRO A 96 23.09 27.47 -6.62
CA PRO A 96 22.28 26.27 -6.46
C PRO A 96 21.01 26.49 -5.62
N LEU A 97 21.12 27.26 -4.54
CA LEU A 97 19.98 27.59 -3.68
C LEU A 97 18.97 28.49 -4.41
N HIS A 98 19.45 29.43 -5.23
CA HIS A 98 18.57 30.27 -6.04
C HIS A 98 17.71 29.43 -7.00
N GLN A 99 18.31 28.43 -7.65
CA GLN A 99 17.60 27.51 -8.54
C GLN A 99 16.53 26.67 -7.82
N ILE A 100 16.79 26.27 -6.57
CA ILE A 100 15.82 25.53 -5.73
C ILE A 100 14.67 26.44 -5.31
N ILE A 101 14.95 27.70 -4.95
CA ILE A 101 13.92 28.70 -4.63
C ILE A 101 13.06 28.99 -5.86
N ASP A 102 13.67 29.11 -7.05
CA ASP A 102 12.94 29.27 -8.31
C ASP A 102 11.98 28.11 -8.56
N LEU A 103 12.45 26.88 -8.35
CA LEU A 103 11.63 25.68 -8.43
C LEU A 103 10.47 25.71 -7.43
N ALA A 104 10.70 26.11 -6.18
CA ALA A 104 9.68 26.16 -5.13
C ALA A 104 8.51 27.09 -5.49
N HIS A 105 8.77 28.21 -6.17
CA HIS A 105 7.73 29.16 -6.60
C HIS A 105 7.07 28.76 -7.92
N ILE A 106 7.78 28.14 -8.85
CA ILE A 106 7.25 27.75 -10.16
C ILE A 106 6.44 26.45 -10.09
N LEU A 107 6.90 25.48 -9.29
CA LEU A 107 6.32 24.15 -9.22
C LEU A 107 4.83 24.17 -8.84
N PRO A 108 4.35 24.93 -7.83
CA PRO A 108 2.92 25.02 -7.52
C PRO A 108 2.08 25.54 -8.69
N HIS A 109 2.58 26.48 -9.48
CA HIS A 109 1.85 27.01 -10.64
C HIS A 109 1.70 25.99 -11.77
N ILE A 110 2.75 25.18 -12.00
CA ILE A 110 2.73 24.11 -13.00
C ILE A 110 1.84 22.95 -12.53
N LEU A 111 1.96 22.55 -11.26
CA LEU A 111 1.26 21.38 -10.73
C LEU A 111 -0.24 21.65 -10.42
N ARG A 112 -0.64 22.89 -10.09
CA ARG A 112 -2.06 23.26 -9.95
C ARG A 112 -2.84 23.14 -11.26
N ARG A 113 -2.18 23.35 -12.40
CA ARG A 113 -2.78 23.17 -13.74
C ARG A 113 -2.82 21.71 -14.17
N ASN A 114 -2.12 20.81 -13.47
CA ASN A 114 -2.14 19.39 -13.77
C ASN A 114 -3.36 18.70 -13.14
N PRO A 115 -3.98 17.75 -13.86
CA PRO A 115 -5.14 17.00 -13.37
C PRO A 115 -4.77 15.89 -12.37
N ASP A 116 -3.50 15.50 -12.29
CA ASP A 116 -3.04 14.40 -11.43
C ASP A 116 -2.90 14.85 -9.95
N PRO A 117 -3.66 14.24 -9.01
CA PRO A 117 -3.58 14.55 -7.58
C PRO A 117 -2.22 14.19 -6.94
N ALA A 118 -1.49 13.18 -7.44
CA ALA A 118 -0.18 12.81 -6.89
C ALA A 118 0.87 13.91 -7.11
N LEU A 119 0.78 14.61 -8.24
CA LEU A 119 1.62 15.76 -8.54
C LEU A 119 1.29 16.96 -7.66
N ARG A 120 0.01 17.21 -7.34
CA ARG A 120 -0.35 18.34 -6.44
C ARG A 120 0.26 18.20 -5.04
N ASN A 121 0.36 16.98 -4.52
CA ASN A 121 0.99 16.71 -3.23
C ASN A 121 2.50 17.03 -3.22
N LEU A 122 3.18 16.95 -4.36
CA LEU A 122 4.59 17.31 -4.45
C LEU A 122 4.87 18.80 -4.18
N SER A 123 3.90 19.67 -4.44
CA SER A 123 4.08 21.12 -4.21
C SER A 123 4.36 21.50 -2.76
N GLY A 124 3.99 20.64 -1.79
CA GLY A 124 4.24 20.86 -0.37
C GLY A 124 5.65 20.51 0.12
N HIS A 125 6.47 19.81 -0.67
CA HIS A 125 7.78 19.32 -0.23
C HIS A 125 8.87 20.41 -0.18
N LEU A 126 8.71 21.52 -0.90
CA LEU A 126 9.58 22.70 -0.83
C LEU A 126 8.93 23.82 0.00
N SER A 127 8.53 23.49 1.23
CA SER A 127 8.06 24.49 2.18
C SER A 127 9.19 25.47 2.55
N THR A 128 8.84 26.67 3.04
CA THR A 128 9.83 27.64 3.55
C THR A 128 10.74 27.04 4.61
N ARG A 129 10.21 26.12 5.45
CA ARG A 129 10.99 25.34 6.41
C ARG A 129 12.04 24.49 5.70
N GLN A 130 11.66 23.75 4.66
CA GLN A 130 12.59 22.93 3.91
C GLN A 130 13.66 23.77 3.22
N LEU A 131 13.28 24.93 2.66
CA LEU A 131 14.24 25.87 2.06
C LEU A 131 15.24 26.40 3.08
N LEU A 132 14.81 26.74 4.30
CA LEU A 132 15.70 27.15 5.39
C LEU A 132 16.66 26.02 5.81
N ARG A 133 16.19 24.77 5.83
CA ARG A 133 17.03 23.60 6.14
C ARG A 133 18.09 23.38 5.05
N ILE A 134 17.69 23.45 3.78
CA ILE A 134 18.60 23.36 2.63
C ILE A 134 19.62 24.51 2.66
N ALA A 135 19.17 25.74 2.93
CA ALA A 135 20.04 26.91 3.01
C ALA A 135 21.07 26.81 4.16
N SER A 136 20.63 26.41 5.35
CA SER A 136 21.51 26.17 6.50
C SER A 136 22.56 25.10 6.21
N ARG A 137 22.15 24.02 5.53
CA ARG A 137 23.07 22.97 5.07
C ARG A 137 24.09 23.50 4.07
N MET A 138 23.65 24.20 3.02
CA MET A 138 24.54 24.76 1.98
C MET A 138 25.49 25.83 2.53
N ALA A 139 25.08 26.56 3.58
CA ALA A 139 25.94 27.54 4.24
C ALA A 139 27.11 26.89 4.99
N LYS A 140 26.89 25.73 5.63
CA LYS A 140 27.92 24.99 6.38
C LYS A 140 28.70 23.99 5.52
N PHE A 141 28.04 23.37 4.55
CA PHE A 141 28.58 22.37 3.63
C PHE A 141 28.22 22.78 2.18
N PRO A 142 29.01 23.69 1.57
CA PRO A 142 28.75 24.17 0.22
C PRO A 142 28.73 23.03 -0.80
N THR A 143 27.76 23.08 -1.72
CA THR A 143 27.64 22.16 -2.85
C THR A 143 27.23 22.94 -4.09
N ASP A 144 27.78 22.57 -5.24
CA ASP A 144 27.40 23.12 -6.55
C ASP A 144 26.24 22.34 -7.21
N ASP A 145 25.80 21.23 -6.60
CA ASP A 145 24.80 20.32 -7.16
C ASP A 145 23.39 20.57 -6.59
N ALA A 146 22.63 21.42 -7.28
CA ALA A 146 21.20 21.63 -6.98
C ALA A 146 20.36 20.38 -7.25
N TYR A 147 20.74 19.56 -8.24
CA TYR A 147 19.96 18.39 -8.65
C TYR A 147 19.96 17.30 -7.57
N ASP A 148 21.12 16.98 -6.98
CA ASP A 148 21.20 15.98 -5.89
C ASP A 148 20.37 16.40 -4.65
N THR A 149 20.36 17.69 -4.34
CA THR A 149 19.53 18.24 -3.26
C THR A 149 18.03 18.08 -3.55
N ILE A 150 17.61 18.37 -4.79
CA ILE A 150 16.21 18.19 -5.22
C ILE A 150 15.84 16.71 -5.22
N GLU A 151 16.70 15.84 -5.75
CA GLU A 151 16.44 14.40 -5.80
C GLU A 151 16.19 13.82 -4.41
N ALA A 152 17.03 14.21 -3.44
CA ALA A 152 16.88 13.81 -2.05
C ALA A 152 15.62 14.40 -1.40
N THR A 153 15.34 15.68 -1.62
CA THR A 153 14.20 16.37 -1.00
C THR A 153 12.85 15.79 -1.46
N PHE A 154 12.73 15.48 -2.75
CA PHE A 154 11.50 14.92 -3.33
C PHE A 154 11.45 13.39 -3.29
N MET A 155 12.52 12.72 -2.84
CA MET A 155 12.65 11.27 -2.93
C MET A 155 12.36 10.78 -4.37
N MET A 156 12.94 11.43 -5.38
CA MET A 156 12.55 11.23 -6.79
C MET A 156 12.60 9.77 -7.24
N LYS A 157 13.57 9.00 -6.72
CA LYS A 157 13.71 7.55 -6.96
C LYS A 157 12.48 6.75 -6.53
N PHE A 158 11.74 7.26 -5.57
CA PHE A 158 10.53 6.67 -5.01
C PHE A 158 9.23 7.29 -5.53
N LEU A 159 9.31 8.16 -6.53
CA LEU A 159 8.12 8.66 -7.21
C LEU A 159 7.63 7.65 -8.27
N PRO A 160 6.32 7.61 -8.58
CA PRO A 160 5.81 6.94 -9.77
C PRO A 160 6.47 7.47 -11.04
N SER A 161 6.60 6.65 -12.09
CA SER A 161 7.32 7.00 -13.33
C SER A 161 6.80 8.30 -13.95
N LEU A 162 5.49 8.43 -14.11
CA LEU A 162 4.85 9.61 -14.70
C LEU A 162 5.13 10.88 -13.86
N THR A 163 5.03 10.77 -12.54
CA THR A 163 5.26 11.87 -11.60
C THR A 163 6.73 12.30 -11.62
N ARG A 164 7.65 11.32 -11.64
CA ARG A 164 9.09 11.56 -11.71
C ARG A 164 9.45 12.27 -13.02
N GLU A 165 8.96 11.78 -14.16
CA GLU A 165 9.20 12.39 -15.47
C GLU A 165 8.69 13.85 -15.54
N ALA A 166 7.51 14.13 -14.96
CA ALA A 166 6.97 15.49 -14.92
C ALA A 166 7.85 16.44 -14.09
N LEU A 167 8.34 15.97 -12.93
CA LEU A 167 9.24 16.74 -12.08
C LEU A 167 10.61 16.93 -12.75
N GLU A 168 11.19 15.87 -13.33
CA GLU A 168 12.45 15.92 -14.08
C GLU A 168 12.40 16.92 -15.23
N ARG A 169 11.32 16.93 -16.03
CA ARG A 169 11.12 17.93 -17.09
C ARG A 169 11.09 19.35 -16.55
N THR A 170 10.45 19.56 -15.40
CA THR A 170 10.37 20.88 -14.76
C THR A 170 11.75 21.35 -14.28
N VAL A 171 12.51 20.44 -13.66
CA VAL A 171 13.88 20.70 -13.18
C VAL A 171 14.83 21.00 -14.34
N GLN A 172 14.73 20.24 -15.44
CA GLN A 172 15.51 20.48 -16.67
C GLN A 172 15.17 21.82 -17.32
N ASN A 173 13.91 22.23 -17.35
CA ASN A 173 13.49 23.53 -17.90
C ASN A 173 14.08 24.72 -17.12
N LEU A 174 14.48 24.54 -15.86
CA LEU A 174 15.17 25.54 -15.05
C LEU A 174 16.70 25.50 -15.23
N GLY A 175 17.20 24.69 -16.15
CA GLY A 175 18.64 24.52 -16.40
C GLY A 175 19.36 23.74 -15.29
N ILE A 176 18.63 22.96 -14.49
CA ILE A 176 19.20 22.07 -13.48
C ILE A 176 19.33 20.68 -14.10
N ASN A 177 20.57 20.28 -14.41
CA ASN A 177 20.85 18.99 -15.05
C ASN A 177 21.36 17.98 -14.03
N SER A 178 21.07 16.70 -14.26
CA SER A 178 21.66 15.61 -13.50
C SER A 178 23.15 15.51 -13.80
N ASN A 179 23.99 15.49 -12.76
CA ASN A 179 25.41 15.20 -12.89
C ASN A 179 25.67 13.70 -13.08
N ASP A 180 26.79 13.37 -13.73
CA ASP A 180 27.24 11.99 -13.87
C ASP A 180 27.63 11.40 -12.50
N ARG A 181 27.01 10.28 -12.13
CA ARG A 181 27.12 9.65 -10.81
C ARG A 181 28.27 8.67 -10.68
N SER A 182 29.14 8.62 -11.68
CA SER A 182 30.34 7.77 -11.70
C SER A 182 31.24 7.96 -10.46
N GLN A 183 31.24 9.14 -9.84
CA GLN A 183 31.99 9.43 -8.61
C GLN A 183 31.49 8.70 -7.35
N LEU A 184 30.20 8.32 -7.27
CA LEU A 184 29.64 7.60 -6.10
C LEU A 184 30.11 6.14 -5.99
N GLU A 185 30.82 5.65 -7.01
CA GLU A 185 31.44 4.32 -7.00
C GLU A 185 32.85 4.32 -6.37
N GLU A 186 33.47 5.49 -6.17
CA GLU A 186 34.79 5.56 -5.54
C GLU A 186 34.68 5.37 -4.03
N PRO A 187 35.54 4.54 -3.41
CA PRO A 187 35.50 4.33 -1.97
C PRO A 187 35.96 5.60 -1.24
N LEU A 188 35.07 6.20 -0.45
CA LEU A 188 35.45 7.23 0.50
C LEU A 188 36.35 6.65 1.59
N LYS A 189 37.30 7.44 2.05
CA LYS A 189 38.07 7.12 3.25
C LYS A 189 37.29 7.57 4.48
N TYR A 190 37.34 6.76 5.52
CA TYR A 190 36.91 7.17 6.85
C TYR A 190 37.88 6.65 7.90
N GLY A 191 37.88 7.29 9.07
CA GLY A 191 38.71 6.88 10.19
C GLY A 191 38.50 7.77 11.41
N VAL A 192 38.87 7.24 12.57
CA VAL A 192 38.89 8.00 13.82
C VAL A 192 40.35 8.22 14.21
N VAL A 193 40.77 9.49 14.26
CA VAL A 193 42.11 9.90 14.68
C VAL A 193 41.95 10.93 15.80
N ASP A 194 42.61 10.72 16.93
CA ASP A 194 42.57 11.62 18.11
C ASP A 194 41.14 11.97 18.60
N GLY A 195 40.21 11.02 18.51
CA GLY A 195 38.81 11.22 18.90
C GLY A 195 37.99 12.07 17.91
N VAL A 196 38.49 12.29 16.70
CA VAL A 196 37.78 12.94 15.60
C VAL A 196 37.51 11.91 14.50
N LEU A 197 36.23 11.68 14.22
CA LEU A 197 35.76 10.90 13.08
C LEU A 197 35.84 11.76 11.83
N THR A 198 36.44 11.22 10.78
CA THR A 198 36.40 11.78 9.42
C THR A 198 35.72 10.78 8.51
N ILE A 199 34.71 11.22 7.74
CA ILE A 199 34.08 10.45 6.66
C ILE A 199 34.10 11.34 5.42
N GLY A 200 34.82 10.94 4.38
CA GLY A 200 34.99 11.77 3.19
C GLY A 200 35.65 13.10 3.52
N GLY A 201 34.97 14.21 3.23
CA GLY A 201 35.40 15.57 3.57
C GLY A 201 34.84 16.10 4.90
N THR A 202 34.00 15.33 5.59
CA THR A 202 33.28 15.78 6.79
C THR A 202 33.90 15.23 8.07
N THR A 203 34.13 16.10 9.06
CA THR A 203 34.75 15.73 10.36
C THR A 203 33.83 16.01 11.54
N ALA A 204 33.82 15.13 12.55
CA ALA A 204 33.07 15.29 13.79
C ALA A 204 33.83 14.75 15.01
N ARG A 205 33.66 15.38 16.18
CA ARG A 205 34.13 14.79 17.45
C ARG A 205 33.32 13.54 17.78
N VAL A 206 34.02 12.47 18.11
CA VAL A 206 33.43 11.23 18.62
C VAL A 206 32.90 11.51 20.03
N TYR A 207 31.68 11.05 20.29
CA TYR A 207 31.03 11.24 21.58
C TYR A 207 31.72 10.41 22.66
N ARG A 208 31.71 10.89 23.91
CA ARG A 208 32.19 10.13 25.06
C ARG A 208 30.98 9.50 25.73
N ALA A 209 30.67 8.26 25.35
CA ALA A 209 29.55 7.53 25.92
C ALA A 209 29.86 7.09 27.35
N ASP A 210 29.02 7.50 28.31
CA ASP A 210 29.06 7.01 29.69
C ASP A 210 28.61 5.55 29.78
N ASN A 211 27.73 5.14 28.87
CA ASN A 211 27.21 3.77 28.78
C ASN A 211 27.53 3.13 27.42
N THR A 212 28.68 2.48 27.34
CA THR A 212 29.17 1.84 26.11
C THR A 212 28.30 0.68 25.64
N THR A 213 27.52 0.02 26.51
CA THR A 213 26.64 -1.08 26.10
C THR A 213 25.45 -0.62 25.27
N LYS A 214 25.13 0.68 25.29
CA LYS A 214 24.09 1.29 24.44
C LYS A 214 24.62 1.78 23.11
N VAL A 215 25.94 1.79 22.92
CA VAL A 215 26.56 2.08 21.63
C VAL A 215 26.49 0.79 20.80
N PRO A 216 25.93 0.83 19.57
CA PRO A 216 25.86 -0.35 18.72
C PRO A 216 27.26 -0.88 18.41
N ASN A 217 27.40 -2.21 18.37
CA ASN A 217 28.59 -2.88 17.86
C ASN A 217 28.11 -3.92 16.85
N ILE A 218 28.37 -3.67 15.57
CA ILE A 218 27.83 -4.49 14.50
C ILE A 218 28.89 -4.89 13.47
N LEU A 219 28.71 -6.08 12.92
CA LEU A 219 29.47 -6.49 11.74
C LEU A 219 28.93 -5.73 10.51
N PHE A 220 29.76 -4.80 10.02
CA PHE A 220 29.49 -3.97 8.87
C PHE A 220 30.59 -4.11 7.81
N TYR A 221 30.18 -4.22 6.55
CA TYR A 221 31.09 -4.28 5.41
C TYR A 221 30.97 -2.99 4.62
N ASP A 222 32.12 -2.40 4.30
CA ASP A 222 32.14 -1.07 3.72
C ASP A 222 31.73 -1.13 2.24
N VAL A 223 30.69 -0.35 1.94
CA VAL A 223 30.16 -0.13 0.59
C VAL A 223 30.30 1.35 0.28
N PRO A 224 30.90 1.74 -0.86
CA PRO A 224 31.09 3.15 -1.22
C PRO A 224 29.81 3.98 -1.10
N GLN A 225 28.67 3.44 -1.56
CA GLN A 225 27.37 4.10 -1.48
C GLN A 225 26.91 4.36 -0.03
N HIS A 226 27.14 3.41 0.88
CA HIS A 226 26.79 3.59 2.29
C HIS A 226 27.69 4.62 2.98
N LEU A 227 28.99 4.68 2.62
CA LEU A 227 29.90 5.68 3.15
C LEU A 227 29.51 7.10 2.73
N HIS A 228 29.17 7.29 1.45
CA HIS A 228 28.65 8.58 0.95
C HIS A 228 27.36 8.97 1.64
N LEU A 229 26.46 8.02 1.88
CA LEU A 229 25.25 8.26 2.65
C LEU A 229 25.59 8.69 4.08
N MET A 230 26.48 7.96 4.78
CA MET A 230 26.88 8.29 6.15
C MET A 230 27.57 9.66 6.26
N GLU A 231 28.32 10.09 5.24
CA GLU A 231 28.84 11.47 5.18
C GLU A 231 27.69 12.49 5.17
N ARG A 232 26.66 12.28 4.35
CA ARG A 232 25.47 13.16 4.32
C ARG A 232 24.73 13.13 5.68
N LEU A 233 24.57 11.95 6.27
CA LEU A 233 23.97 11.82 7.61
C LEU A 233 24.77 12.57 8.66
N LEU A 234 26.10 12.55 8.56
CA LEU A 234 26.99 13.27 9.48
C LEU A 234 26.79 14.78 9.39
N GLN A 235 26.71 15.31 8.17
CA GLN A 235 26.47 16.74 7.92
C GLN A 235 25.15 17.19 8.56
N ASP A 236 24.07 16.45 8.32
CA ASP A 236 22.74 16.80 8.82
C ASP A 236 22.62 16.62 10.34
N PHE A 237 23.24 15.57 10.88
CA PHE A 237 23.31 15.34 12.33
C PHE A 237 24.05 16.48 13.04
N GLN A 238 25.13 16.99 12.47
CA GLN A 238 25.89 18.15 12.99
C GLN A 238 25.13 19.48 12.89
N LEU A 239 24.11 19.57 12.05
CA LEU A 239 23.18 20.71 11.97
C LEU A 239 22.02 20.57 12.97
N GLY A 240 22.03 19.53 13.80
CA GLY A 240 21.00 19.27 14.79
C GLY A 240 19.72 18.67 14.23
N GLN A 241 19.75 18.18 12.98
CA GLN A 241 18.57 17.62 12.32
C GLN A 241 18.24 16.22 12.85
N HIS A 242 16.95 15.89 12.92
CA HIS A 242 16.49 14.52 13.05
C HIS A 242 16.57 13.84 11.67
N LEU A 243 16.91 12.55 11.63
CA LEU A 243 17.16 11.83 10.39
C LEU A 243 16.00 10.88 10.06
N PHE A 244 15.72 10.71 8.77
CA PHE A 244 14.74 9.75 8.25
C PHE A 244 15.35 8.94 7.12
N LEU A 245 15.49 7.63 7.30
CA LEU A 245 15.99 6.72 6.28
C LEU A 245 14.82 5.92 5.70
N VAL A 246 14.62 6.04 4.38
CA VAL A 246 13.55 5.33 3.68
C VAL A 246 14.13 4.48 2.55
N GLY A 247 13.61 3.28 2.37
CA GLY A 247 14.09 2.36 1.34
C GLY A 247 13.38 1.03 1.36
N ASN A 248 13.63 0.17 0.38
CA ASN A 248 12.99 -1.14 0.30
C ASN A 248 13.35 -2.04 1.50
N GLN A 249 12.57 -3.11 1.71
CA GLN A 249 12.90 -4.11 2.73
C GLN A 249 14.23 -4.80 2.38
N GLY A 250 15.10 -4.99 3.37
CA GLY A 250 16.36 -5.72 3.19
C GLY A 250 17.56 -4.89 2.69
N VAL A 251 17.40 -3.60 2.37
CA VAL A 251 18.49 -2.72 1.90
C VAL A 251 19.57 -2.41 2.95
N GLY A 252 19.34 -2.76 4.22
CA GLY A 252 20.31 -2.57 5.31
C GLY A 252 20.16 -1.27 6.12
N LYS A 253 19.00 -0.60 6.09
CA LYS A 253 18.72 0.64 6.86
C LYS A 253 19.18 0.57 8.32
N ASN A 254 18.81 -0.49 9.03
CA ASN A 254 19.16 -0.67 10.44
C ASN A 254 20.67 -0.80 10.63
N LYS A 255 21.36 -1.53 9.76
CA LYS A 255 22.82 -1.65 9.81
C LYS A 255 23.52 -0.32 9.55
N ILE A 256 23.03 0.48 8.62
CA ILE A 256 23.61 1.80 8.32
C ILE A 256 23.43 2.74 9.51
N ALA A 257 22.23 2.79 10.11
CA ALA A 257 21.98 3.59 11.31
C ALA A 257 22.87 3.15 12.49
N ASP A 258 23.00 1.84 12.72
CA ASP A 258 23.84 1.30 13.78
C ASP A 258 25.32 1.60 13.57
N ARG A 259 25.80 1.40 12.34
CA ARG A 259 27.20 1.71 11.99
C ARG A 259 27.49 3.20 12.16
N PHE A 260 26.57 4.06 11.73
CA PHE A 260 26.70 5.50 11.89
C PHE A 260 26.84 5.91 13.37
N LEU A 261 26.02 5.33 14.24
CA LEU A 261 26.06 5.60 15.69
C LEU A 261 27.28 4.99 16.37
N GLU A 262 27.72 3.81 15.92
CA GLU A 262 28.97 3.17 16.35
C GLU A 262 30.18 4.08 16.06
N LEU A 263 30.29 4.59 14.82
CA LEU A 263 31.39 5.48 14.43
C LEU A 263 31.43 6.79 15.23
N LEU A 264 30.26 7.30 15.61
CA LEU A 264 30.14 8.49 16.45
C LEU A 264 30.23 8.19 17.96
N ASN A 265 30.32 6.91 18.34
CA ASN A 265 30.23 6.43 19.72
C ASN A 265 28.99 6.98 20.45
N ARG A 266 27.84 7.03 19.77
CA ARG A 266 26.59 7.60 20.29
C ARG A 266 25.70 6.50 20.88
N PRO A 267 25.30 6.60 22.17
CA PRO A 267 24.37 5.65 22.75
C PRO A 267 22.97 5.79 22.12
N ARG A 268 22.29 4.67 21.91
CA ARG A 268 20.92 4.65 21.36
C ARG A 268 19.90 3.99 22.26
N GLU A 269 18.67 4.47 22.15
CA GLU A 269 17.47 3.75 22.56
C GLU A 269 16.75 3.26 21.31
N TYR A 270 16.16 2.06 21.35
CA TYR A 270 15.53 1.45 20.19
C TYR A 270 14.04 1.19 20.44
N ILE A 271 13.19 1.54 19.48
CA ILE A 271 11.76 1.22 19.46
C ILE A 271 11.42 0.68 18.07
N GLN A 272 10.73 -0.44 18.00
CA GLN A 272 10.14 -0.95 16.77
C GLN A 272 8.62 -0.74 16.80
N LEU A 273 8.08 -0.21 15.70
CA LEU A 273 6.65 0.05 15.56
C LEU A 273 5.93 -1.09 14.83
N HIS A 274 4.67 -1.28 15.19
CA HIS A 274 3.80 -2.32 14.68
C HIS A 274 2.41 -1.75 14.39
N ARG A 275 1.57 -2.52 13.70
CA ARG A 275 0.20 -2.12 13.37
C ARG A 275 -0.66 -1.84 14.60
N ASP A 276 -0.38 -2.56 15.69
CA ASP A 276 -1.11 -2.45 16.96
C ASP A 276 -0.46 -1.48 17.95
N THR A 277 0.61 -0.76 17.55
CA THR A 277 1.25 0.24 18.41
C THR A 277 0.25 1.35 18.72
N THR A 278 0.18 1.74 19.99
CA THR A 278 -0.67 2.84 20.46
C THR A 278 0.17 4.01 20.97
N VAL A 279 -0.45 5.18 21.09
CA VAL A 279 0.17 6.38 21.69
C VAL A 279 0.72 6.10 23.10
N GLN A 280 0.00 5.30 23.89
CA GLN A 280 0.43 4.96 25.25
C GLN A 280 1.74 4.18 25.23
N THR A 281 1.87 3.17 24.36
CA THR A 281 3.09 2.34 24.27
C THR A 281 4.36 3.12 23.89
N LEU A 282 4.21 4.23 23.16
CA LEU A 282 5.32 5.13 22.84
C LEU A 282 5.74 6.03 24.00
N THR A 283 4.82 6.33 24.91
CA THR A 283 5.02 7.32 25.98
C THR A 283 5.40 6.68 27.31
N VAL A 284 4.70 5.61 27.72
CA VAL A 284 4.86 4.97 29.02
C VAL A 284 4.72 3.46 28.87
N GLN A 285 5.56 2.70 29.56
CA GLN A 285 5.48 1.23 29.59
C GLN A 285 4.95 0.77 30.96
N PRO A 286 3.72 0.23 31.05
CA PRO A 286 3.27 -0.39 32.29
C PRO A 286 4.05 -1.69 32.51
N THR A 287 4.62 -1.84 33.69
CA THR A 287 5.34 -3.05 34.12
C THR A 287 4.80 -3.49 35.47
N ILE A 288 4.74 -4.80 35.71
CA ILE A 288 4.33 -5.32 37.02
C ILE A 288 5.61 -5.69 37.76
N LYS A 289 5.83 -5.06 38.90
CA LYS A 289 6.95 -5.38 39.79
C LYS A 289 6.38 -5.70 41.16
N ASP A 290 6.69 -6.89 41.65
CA ASP A 290 6.21 -7.39 42.95
C ASP A 290 4.69 -7.33 43.12
N GLY A 291 3.94 -7.55 42.02
CA GLY A 291 2.47 -7.51 42.01
C GLY A 291 1.85 -6.11 41.94
N ILE A 292 2.67 -5.05 41.86
CA ILE A 292 2.22 -3.67 41.73
C ILE A 292 2.47 -3.18 40.30
N LEU A 293 1.47 -2.52 39.72
CA LEU A 293 1.60 -1.87 38.42
C LEU A 293 2.47 -0.60 38.56
N ILE A 294 3.64 -0.61 37.95
CA ILE A 294 4.58 0.52 37.90
C ILE A 294 4.69 1.01 36.45
N HIS A 295 4.50 2.31 36.27
CA HIS A 295 4.69 2.97 34.98
C HIS A 295 6.17 3.34 34.80
N GLU A 296 6.85 2.66 33.88
CA GLU A 296 8.24 2.95 33.52
C GLU A 296 8.34 3.85 32.30
N ASP A 297 9.43 4.61 32.25
CA ASP A 297 9.75 5.49 31.12
C ASP A 297 10.00 4.66 29.85
N SER A 298 9.26 4.98 28.79
CA SER A 298 9.49 4.39 27.48
C SER A 298 10.90 4.71 26.95
N PRO A 299 11.41 3.96 25.96
CA PRO A 299 12.71 4.27 25.37
C PRO A 299 12.78 5.69 24.78
N LEU A 300 11.66 6.26 24.33
CA LEU A 300 11.55 7.66 23.91
C LEU A 300 11.87 8.61 25.07
N VAL A 301 11.21 8.42 26.21
CA VAL A 301 11.42 9.28 27.39
C VAL A 301 12.85 9.13 27.93
N ARG A 302 13.39 7.91 27.96
CA ARG A 302 14.78 7.66 28.35
C ARG A 302 15.78 8.32 27.41
N ALA A 303 15.53 8.31 26.11
CA ALA A 303 16.39 8.97 25.14
C ALA A 303 16.42 10.49 25.34
N ILE A 304 15.25 11.09 25.57
CA ILE A 304 15.09 12.53 25.81
C ILE A 304 15.83 12.96 27.08
N LYS A 305 15.69 12.20 28.18
CA LYS A 305 16.33 12.51 29.47
C LYS A 305 17.86 12.42 29.40
N ASN A 306 18.38 11.40 28.73
CA ASN A 306 19.81 11.10 28.70
C ASN A 306 20.55 11.67 27.48
N GLY A 307 19.85 12.32 26.55
CA GLY A 307 20.47 12.80 25.32
C GLY A 307 20.92 11.70 24.35
N HIS A 308 20.33 10.50 24.48
CA HIS A 308 20.63 9.39 23.57
C HIS A 308 19.93 9.61 22.22
N VAL A 309 20.39 8.89 21.20
CA VAL A 309 19.70 8.85 19.91
C VAL A 309 18.55 7.84 20.00
N LEU A 310 17.34 8.27 19.71
CA LEU A 310 16.21 7.35 19.56
C LEU A 310 16.17 6.81 18.13
N VAL A 311 16.27 5.50 17.97
CA VAL A 311 16.05 4.81 16.69
C VAL A 311 14.63 4.24 16.69
N VAL A 312 13.80 4.73 15.76
CA VAL A 312 12.42 4.28 15.55
C VAL A 312 12.37 3.45 14.27
N ASP A 313 12.18 2.14 14.39
CA ASP A 313 12.12 1.21 13.27
C ASP A 313 10.68 0.88 12.87
N GLU A 314 10.51 0.53 11.60
CA GLU A 314 9.24 0.14 10.97
C GLU A 314 8.11 1.19 11.15
N ALA A 315 8.45 2.48 11.06
CA ALA A 315 7.49 3.55 11.31
C ALA A 315 6.29 3.56 10.34
N ASP A 316 6.47 3.00 9.14
CA ASP A 316 5.43 2.75 8.14
C ASP A 316 4.35 1.74 8.60
N LYS A 317 4.62 0.91 9.61
CA LYS A 317 3.67 -0.10 10.10
C LYS A 317 2.67 0.46 11.11
N ALA A 318 3.04 1.47 11.89
CA ALA A 318 2.15 2.06 12.88
C ALA A 318 1.12 3.00 12.23
N PRO A 319 -0.09 3.12 12.79
CA PRO A 319 -1.07 4.08 12.32
C PRO A 319 -0.53 5.51 12.31
N THR A 320 -0.88 6.31 11.30
CA THR A 320 -0.37 7.68 11.13
C THR A 320 -0.61 8.57 12.35
N HIS A 321 -1.74 8.41 13.04
CA HIS A 321 -2.05 9.18 14.25
C HIS A 321 -1.11 8.87 15.43
N VAL A 322 -0.52 7.67 15.47
CA VAL A 322 0.46 7.25 16.48
C VAL A 322 1.81 7.86 16.18
N THR A 323 2.26 7.81 14.92
CA THR A 323 3.53 8.42 14.51
C THR A 323 3.49 9.95 14.56
N CYS A 324 2.33 10.56 14.28
CA CYS A 324 2.13 12.01 14.35
C CYS A 324 2.31 12.59 15.74
N ILE A 325 2.34 11.79 16.81
CA ILE A 325 2.67 12.32 18.14
C ILE A 325 4.11 12.84 18.22
N LEU A 326 5.01 12.30 17.39
CA LEU A 326 6.39 12.77 17.29
C LEU A 326 6.47 14.14 16.59
N LYS A 327 5.42 14.58 15.89
CA LYS A 327 5.38 15.86 15.17
C LYS A 327 5.71 17.02 16.10
N THR A 328 4.93 17.17 17.17
CA THR A 328 5.09 18.28 18.12
C THR A 328 6.45 18.21 18.80
N LEU A 329 6.92 17.00 19.12
CA LEU A 329 8.24 16.82 19.72
C LEU A 329 9.37 17.26 18.78
N VAL A 330 9.30 16.92 17.50
CA VAL A 330 10.33 17.28 16.51
C VAL A 330 10.23 18.75 16.12
N GLU A 331 9.03 19.31 16.08
CA GLU A 331 8.78 20.69 15.62
C GLU A 331 9.06 21.74 16.70
N SER A 332 8.58 21.52 17.93
CA SER A 332 8.70 22.49 19.03
C SER A 332 9.52 21.99 20.22
N GLY A 333 9.96 20.73 20.21
CA GLY A 333 10.63 20.11 21.35
C GLY A 333 9.70 19.86 22.54
N GLN A 334 8.37 19.89 22.30
CA GLN A 334 7.36 19.74 23.34
C GLN A 334 6.44 18.55 23.06
N MET A 335 6.03 17.84 24.11
CA MET A 335 5.11 16.71 23.99
C MET A 335 4.41 16.44 25.32
N ILE A 336 3.13 16.11 25.28
CA ILE A 336 2.36 15.68 26.45
C ILE A 336 2.36 14.15 26.49
N LEU A 337 2.73 13.58 27.63
CA LEU A 337 2.74 12.14 27.86
C LEU A 337 1.39 11.65 28.40
N SER A 338 1.12 10.36 28.24
CA SER A 338 -0.13 9.73 28.67
C SER A 338 -0.34 9.73 30.19
N ASP A 339 0.73 9.85 30.97
CA ASP A 339 0.72 9.96 32.44
C ASP A 339 0.59 11.40 32.94
N GLY A 340 0.41 12.38 32.05
CA GLY A 340 0.25 13.79 32.38
C GLY A 340 1.56 14.59 32.45
N ARG A 341 2.73 13.94 32.40
CA ARG A 341 4.03 14.63 32.31
C ARG A 341 4.18 15.34 30.97
N ARG A 342 5.04 16.36 30.93
CA ARG A 342 5.29 17.20 29.75
C ARG A 342 6.76 17.28 29.43
N ILE A 343 7.11 16.97 28.19
CA ILE A 343 8.44 17.23 27.64
C ILE A 343 8.50 18.69 27.19
N VAL A 344 9.57 19.39 27.57
CA VAL A 344 9.80 20.81 27.24
C VAL A 344 11.27 21.08 26.96
N THR A 345 11.58 22.08 26.13
CA THR A 345 12.96 22.53 25.88
C THR A 345 13.48 23.50 26.95
N SER A 346 12.58 24.20 27.64
CA SER A 346 12.89 25.06 28.78
C SER A 346 11.77 24.98 29.82
N LEU A 347 12.13 25.10 31.09
CA LEU A 347 11.15 25.13 32.17
C LEU A 347 10.36 26.46 32.14
N PRO A 348 9.03 26.44 32.23
CA PRO A 348 8.24 27.65 32.40
C PRO A 348 8.66 28.41 33.67
N GLN A 349 8.50 29.74 33.69
CA GLN A 349 8.70 30.50 34.93
C GLN A 349 7.52 30.22 35.89
N ASN A 350 7.80 29.95 37.17
CA ASN A 350 6.83 29.62 38.23
C ASN A 350 6.01 28.33 37.97
N VAL A 351 6.68 27.18 37.87
CA VAL A 351 6.01 25.87 37.77
C VAL A 351 5.53 25.39 39.16
N PRO A 352 4.24 25.07 39.34
CA PRO A 352 3.71 24.58 40.61
C PRO A 352 4.24 23.18 41.00
N ASP A 353 4.56 22.34 40.02
CA ASP A 353 5.15 21.01 40.24
C ASP A 353 6.23 20.69 39.18
N PRO A 354 7.52 20.88 39.49
CA PRO A 354 8.63 20.60 38.59
C PRO A 354 8.76 19.12 38.20
N ALA A 355 8.23 18.19 38.99
CA ALA A 355 8.36 16.75 38.74
C ALA A 355 7.56 16.30 37.50
N ASN A 356 6.56 17.08 37.10
CA ASN A 356 5.76 16.81 35.91
C ASN A 356 6.43 17.23 34.60
N TYR A 357 7.61 17.84 34.65
CA TYR A 357 8.31 18.32 33.47
C TYR A 357 9.57 17.51 33.19
N ILE A 358 9.76 17.16 31.92
CA ILE A 358 10.93 16.44 31.42
C ILE A 358 11.67 17.40 30.49
N LEU A 359 12.85 17.84 30.92
CA LEU A 359 13.68 18.72 30.11
C LEU A 359 14.34 17.92 28.99
N THR A 360 14.16 18.38 27.75
CA THR A 360 14.81 17.77 26.57
C THR A 360 16.30 18.02 26.61
N HIS A 361 17.10 16.95 26.56
CA HIS A 361 18.55 17.09 26.49
C HIS A 361 18.98 17.70 25.13
N PRO A 362 19.92 18.67 25.09
CA PRO A 362 20.32 19.34 23.84
C PRO A 362 20.86 18.43 22.73
N GLU A 363 21.47 17.31 23.13
CA GLU A 363 22.02 16.29 22.21
C GLU A 363 21.02 15.21 21.78
N PHE A 364 19.79 15.22 22.30
CA PHE A 364 18.76 14.26 21.90
C PHE A 364 18.49 14.36 20.39
N ARG A 365 18.52 13.21 19.70
CA ARG A 365 18.23 13.11 18.26
C ARG A 365 17.36 11.90 17.98
N ILE A 366 16.70 11.92 16.83
CA ILE A 366 15.81 10.82 16.39
C ILE A 366 16.30 10.38 15.01
N ILE A 367 16.38 9.07 14.82
CA ILE A 367 16.57 8.42 13.52
C ILE A 367 15.36 7.55 13.27
N VAL A 368 14.55 7.90 12.27
CA VAL A 368 13.37 7.11 11.87
C VAL A 368 13.72 6.26 10.67
N LEU A 369 13.35 4.98 10.70
CA LEU A 369 13.54 4.02 9.63
C LEU A 369 12.18 3.55 9.14
N ALA A 370 11.94 3.62 7.83
CA ALA A 370 10.70 3.15 7.24
C ALA A 370 10.88 2.51 5.87
N ASN A 371 9.92 1.70 5.45
CA ASN A 371 9.81 1.24 4.08
C ASN A 371 9.10 2.28 3.21
N ARG A 372 9.38 2.22 1.90
CA ARG A 372 8.68 3.05 0.91
C ARG A 372 7.17 2.69 0.89
N PRO A 373 6.27 3.69 0.83
CA PRO A 373 4.85 3.45 0.58
C PRO A 373 4.62 2.95 -0.87
N GLY A 374 3.90 1.84 -1.03
CA GLY A 374 3.51 1.31 -2.35
C GLY A 374 3.71 -0.21 -2.49
N PHE A 375 3.05 -0.80 -3.48
CA PHE A 375 3.09 -2.25 -3.73
C PHE A 375 4.54 -2.78 -3.84
N PRO A 376 4.88 -3.92 -3.21
CA PRO A 376 4.01 -4.87 -2.52
C PRO A 376 3.64 -4.51 -1.07
N PHE A 377 4.16 -3.41 -0.53
CA PHE A 377 3.99 -3.03 0.86
C PHE A 377 2.92 -1.94 1.05
N LEU A 378 1.78 -2.32 1.62
CA LEU A 378 0.69 -1.42 2.00
C LEU A 378 0.96 -0.79 3.38
N GLY A 379 2.08 -0.06 3.49
CA GLY A 379 2.43 0.73 4.67
C GLY A 379 1.73 2.09 4.70
N ASN A 380 1.69 2.72 5.87
CA ASN A 380 1.22 4.10 6.01
C ASN A 380 2.25 5.08 5.41
N ASP A 381 1.77 6.15 4.80
CA ASP A 381 2.62 7.19 4.21
C ASP A 381 3.20 8.12 5.29
N PHE A 382 4.21 7.64 6.01
CA PHE A 382 4.92 8.44 7.01
C PHE A 382 5.61 9.66 6.37
N PHE A 383 6.15 9.51 5.16
CA PHE A 383 6.86 10.58 4.47
C PHE A 383 5.92 11.72 4.09
N GLY A 384 4.73 11.43 3.57
CA GLY A 384 3.72 12.44 3.27
C GLY A 384 3.23 13.18 4.53
N ALA A 385 3.20 12.52 5.68
CA ALA A 385 2.69 13.11 6.92
C ALA A 385 3.73 13.92 7.73
N LEU A 386 4.99 13.47 7.75
CA LEU A 386 6.04 13.98 8.64
C LEU A 386 7.40 14.22 7.95
N GLY A 387 7.53 13.92 6.66
CA GLY A 387 8.82 13.98 5.95
C GLY A 387 9.46 15.36 5.91
N ASP A 388 8.68 16.43 5.99
CA ASP A 388 9.16 17.82 6.03
C ASP A 388 9.88 18.17 7.35
N LEU A 389 9.65 17.40 8.41
CA LEU A 389 10.25 17.59 9.74
C LEU A 389 11.61 16.91 9.87
N PHE A 390 11.91 15.91 9.02
CA PHE A 390 13.12 15.09 9.11
C PHE A 390 14.06 15.31 7.92
N SER A 391 15.36 15.10 8.13
CA SER A 391 16.32 15.04 7.02
C SER A 391 16.18 13.69 6.36
N SER A 392 15.55 13.69 5.20
CA SER A 392 15.08 12.48 4.55
C SER A 392 16.17 11.98 3.60
N HIS A 393 16.53 10.70 3.71
CA HIS A 393 17.52 10.06 2.86
C HIS A 393 17.01 8.71 2.31
N ALA A 394 17.19 8.52 1.01
CA ALA A 394 16.90 7.26 0.34
C ALA A 394 18.03 6.25 0.55
N VAL A 395 17.67 5.02 0.91
CA VAL A 395 18.59 3.87 0.98
C VAL A 395 18.24 2.90 -0.15
N ASP A 396 19.15 2.80 -1.11
CA ASP A 396 19.00 1.93 -2.28
C ASP A 396 19.56 0.53 -2.02
N ASN A 397 19.18 -0.42 -2.88
CA ASN A 397 19.88 -1.71 -2.92
C ASN A 397 21.33 -1.48 -3.38
N PRO A 398 22.31 -2.16 -2.76
CA PRO A 398 23.69 -2.10 -3.21
C PRO A 398 23.79 -2.55 -4.67
N THR A 399 24.64 -1.89 -5.46
CA THR A 399 24.90 -2.33 -6.83
C THR A 399 25.51 -3.72 -6.84
N ARG A 400 25.34 -4.47 -7.93
CA ARG A 400 25.95 -5.80 -8.09
C ARG A 400 27.46 -5.82 -7.79
N LYS A 401 28.18 -4.79 -8.22
CA LYS A 401 29.61 -4.60 -7.93
C LYS A 401 29.85 -4.47 -6.42
N SER A 402 29.01 -3.72 -5.72
CA SER A 402 29.03 -3.55 -4.26
C SER A 402 28.68 -4.84 -3.54
N GLU A 403 27.67 -5.59 -3.97
CA GLU A 403 27.30 -6.90 -3.41
C GLU A 403 28.45 -7.90 -3.52
N ILE A 404 29.10 -7.97 -4.68
CA ILE A 404 30.28 -8.83 -4.89
C ILE A 404 31.42 -8.40 -3.96
N ASN A 405 31.66 -7.09 -3.82
CA ASN A 405 32.69 -6.58 -2.92
C ASN A 405 32.39 -6.96 -1.46
N MET A 406 31.15 -6.80 -0.99
CA MET A 406 30.74 -7.24 0.34
C MET A 406 30.94 -8.74 0.54
N LEU A 407 30.57 -9.57 -0.45
CA LEU A 407 30.76 -11.02 -0.38
C LEU A 407 32.24 -11.41 -0.34
N LYS A 408 33.10 -10.70 -1.07
CA LYS A 408 34.56 -10.88 -1.01
C LYS A 408 35.14 -10.49 0.34
N GLN A 409 34.64 -9.42 0.97
CA GLN A 409 35.05 -9.04 2.32
C GLN A 409 34.55 -10.06 3.37
N TYR A 410 33.35 -10.62 3.18
CA TYR A 410 32.78 -11.65 4.05
C TYR A 410 33.49 -13.01 3.92
N GLY A 411 33.82 -13.41 2.69
CA GLY A 411 34.45 -14.69 2.36
C GLY A 411 35.62 -14.50 1.40
N PRO A 412 36.79 -14.06 1.87
CA PRO A 412 37.95 -13.75 1.02
C PRO A 412 38.48 -14.98 0.26
N ASP A 413 38.30 -16.17 0.81
CA ASP A 413 38.75 -17.44 0.23
C ASP A 413 37.79 -18.00 -0.84
N VAL A 414 36.62 -17.38 -1.03
CA VAL A 414 35.66 -17.84 -2.03
C VAL A 414 36.12 -17.39 -3.42
N PRO A 415 36.34 -18.30 -4.38
CA PRO A 415 36.78 -17.94 -5.72
C PRO A 415 35.82 -16.94 -6.37
N GLU A 416 36.34 -15.88 -7.00
CA GLU A 416 35.49 -14.85 -7.63
C GLU A 416 34.58 -15.45 -8.71
N GLY A 417 35.01 -16.51 -9.39
CA GLY A 417 34.18 -17.28 -10.30
C GLY A 417 32.97 -17.92 -9.63
N MET A 418 33.05 -18.33 -8.37
CA MET A 418 31.93 -18.87 -7.58
C MET A 418 30.97 -17.77 -7.11
N ILE A 419 31.51 -16.59 -6.76
CA ILE A 419 30.72 -15.39 -6.42
C ILE A 419 29.99 -14.86 -7.66
N ARG A 420 30.67 -14.84 -8.82
CA ARG A 420 30.13 -14.44 -10.13
C ARG A 420 29.28 -15.52 -10.81
N ASN A 421 29.44 -16.81 -10.45
CA ASN A 421 28.62 -17.95 -10.94
C ASN A 421 27.14 -17.89 -10.51
N LYS A 422 26.68 -16.74 -10.01
CA LYS A 422 25.28 -16.33 -10.04
C LYS A 422 24.83 -15.77 -11.40
N ASP A 423 25.70 -15.74 -12.40
CA ASP A 423 25.33 -15.39 -13.77
C ASP A 423 24.63 -16.52 -14.52
N VAL A 424 23.63 -16.10 -15.28
CA VAL A 424 22.85 -16.89 -16.23
C VAL A 424 23.74 -17.07 -17.46
N SER A 425 24.08 -18.31 -17.77
CA SER A 425 25.04 -18.64 -18.83
C SER A 425 24.33 -18.71 -20.19
N SER A 426 23.43 -19.67 -20.33
CA SER A 426 22.57 -19.86 -21.50
C SER A 426 21.38 -20.71 -21.09
N PRO A 427 20.17 -20.38 -21.59
CA PRO A 427 18.96 -21.12 -21.27
C PRO A 427 19.04 -22.56 -21.80
N LYS A 428 18.57 -23.51 -21.00
CA LYS A 428 18.53 -24.96 -21.28
C LYS A 428 17.30 -25.59 -20.63
N HIS A 429 16.93 -26.81 -21.04
CA HIS A 429 15.80 -27.52 -20.43
C HIS A 429 16.11 -27.93 -18.97
N GLY A 430 17.30 -28.48 -18.72
CA GLY A 430 17.65 -29.14 -17.45
C GLY A 430 17.50 -30.66 -17.57
N LYS A 431 18.04 -31.41 -16.60
CA LYS A 431 17.86 -32.87 -16.49
C LYS A 431 16.54 -33.17 -15.80
N ILE A 432 15.86 -34.24 -16.22
CA ILE A 432 14.67 -34.74 -15.54
C ILE A 432 15.13 -35.61 -14.36
N ASP A 433 14.61 -35.34 -13.17
CA ASP A 433 14.86 -36.19 -12.01
C ASP A 433 13.91 -37.42 -12.06
N PRO A 434 14.44 -38.64 -12.20
CA PRO A 434 13.59 -39.85 -12.21
C PRO A 434 12.86 -40.11 -10.88
N LYS A 435 13.28 -39.48 -9.77
CA LYS A 435 12.61 -39.60 -8.46
C LYS A 435 11.62 -38.46 -8.17
N ASN A 436 11.60 -37.42 -9.01
CA ASN A 436 10.82 -36.20 -8.82
C ASN A 436 11.01 -35.58 -7.41
N ASP A 437 12.25 -35.58 -6.91
CA ASP A 437 12.57 -34.95 -5.63
C ASP A 437 12.48 -33.41 -5.77
N PRO A 438 12.05 -32.68 -4.73
CA PRO A 438 11.90 -31.23 -4.79
C PRO A 438 13.27 -30.52 -4.85
N HIS A 439 13.52 -29.81 -5.95
CA HIS A 439 14.74 -29.02 -6.14
C HIS A 439 14.46 -27.52 -6.04
N VAL A 440 15.13 -26.84 -5.10
CA VAL A 440 15.05 -25.38 -4.93
C VAL A 440 16.40 -24.74 -5.29
N GLY A 441 16.41 -23.89 -6.32
CA GLY A 441 17.64 -23.27 -6.83
C GLY A 441 18.51 -24.19 -7.71
N GLY A 442 19.68 -23.70 -8.12
CA GLY A 442 20.63 -24.42 -8.99
C GLY A 442 20.30 -24.33 -10.49
N ASN A 443 21.07 -25.01 -11.34
CA ASN A 443 20.93 -24.98 -12.81
C ASN A 443 20.96 -26.37 -13.47
N THR A 444 20.61 -27.41 -12.70
CA THR A 444 20.78 -28.81 -13.11
C THR A 444 19.47 -29.45 -13.51
N TRP A 445 18.40 -29.25 -12.73
CA TRP A 445 17.14 -29.97 -12.87
C TRP A 445 16.07 -29.14 -13.60
N ALA A 446 15.27 -29.82 -14.42
CA ALA A 446 14.06 -29.30 -15.04
C ALA A 446 12.90 -29.43 -14.04
N GLY A 447 12.07 -28.39 -13.90
CA GLY A 447 10.91 -28.38 -12.99
C GLY A 447 11.20 -27.93 -11.56
N GLY A 448 12.47 -27.66 -11.24
CA GLY A 448 12.85 -27.07 -9.95
C GLY A 448 12.31 -25.65 -9.78
N THR A 449 12.18 -25.21 -8.52
CA THR A 449 11.67 -23.88 -8.19
C THR A 449 12.81 -22.92 -7.80
N GLY A 450 12.80 -21.68 -8.30
CA GLY A 450 13.87 -20.71 -8.03
C GLY A 450 15.24 -21.00 -8.69
N GLY A 451 15.28 -21.91 -9.67
CA GLY A 451 16.50 -22.29 -10.42
C GLY A 451 17.04 -21.21 -11.38
N ARG A 452 18.16 -21.49 -12.06
CA ARG A 452 18.82 -20.61 -13.03
C ARG A 452 19.09 -21.37 -14.32
N ASP A 453 19.00 -20.71 -15.47
CA ASP A 453 19.22 -21.29 -16.81
C ASP A 453 18.26 -22.44 -17.21
N THR A 454 17.63 -23.16 -16.29
CA THR A 454 16.77 -24.33 -16.55
C THR A 454 15.28 -24.00 -16.64
N ALA A 455 14.51 -24.87 -17.30
CA ALA A 455 13.05 -24.74 -17.34
C ALA A 455 12.46 -25.07 -15.95
N GLY A 456 11.63 -24.18 -15.40
CA GLY A 456 11.13 -24.32 -14.02
C GLY A 456 10.23 -23.16 -13.59
N LEU A 457 9.75 -23.19 -12.34
CA LEU A 457 8.91 -22.14 -11.77
C LEU A 457 9.70 -21.16 -10.91
N GLY A 458 9.55 -19.86 -11.11
CA GLY A 458 10.13 -18.83 -10.22
C GLY A 458 11.64 -18.60 -10.35
N GLY A 459 12.31 -19.21 -11.33
CA GLY A 459 13.75 -19.09 -11.59
C GLY A 459 14.19 -17.93 -12.51
N LYS A 460 15.52 -17.79 -12.71
CA LYS A 460 16.17 -16.72 -13.49
C LYS A 460 16.73 -17.23 -14.83
N GLY A 461 16.29 -16.62 -15.94
CA GLY A 461 16.82 -16.85 -17.29
C GLY A 461 16.59 -18.24 -17.90
N GLY A 462 15.61 -19.00 -17.39
CA GLY A 462 15.13 -20.23 -18.03
C GLY A 462 14.31 -19.96 -19.31
N PRO A 463 14.23 -20.92 -20.24
CA PRO A 463 13.57 -20.72 -21.54
C PRO A 463 12.04 -20.69 -21.49
N TYR A 464 11.42 -21.40 -20.55
CA TYR A 464 9.97 -21.49 -20.36
C TYR A 464 9.63 -22.05 -18.97
N ARG A 465 8.36 -21.93 -18.58
CA ARG A 465 7.83 -22.43 -17.30
C ARG A 465 7.60 -23.95 -17.39
N LEU A 466 8.01 -24.67 -16.37
CA LEU A 466 7.75 -26.09 -16.21
C LEU A 466 7.43 -26.36 -14.74
N ASP A 467 6.27 -26.94 -14.48
CA ASP A 467 5.79 -27.26 -13.14
C ASP A 467 5.95 -28.76 -12.88
N ALA A 468 6.58 -29.11 -11.76
CA ALA A 468 6.75 -30.48 -11.28
C ALA A 468 5.91 -30.79 -10.03
N GLY A 469 5.00 -29.88 -9.64
CA GLY A 469 4.07 -30.06 -8.51
C GLY A 469 4.66 -29.70 -7.14
N HIS A 470 5.66 -28.82 -7.09
CA HIS A 470 6.37 -28.46 -5.85
C HIS A 470 6.08 -27.01 -5.42
N PRO A 471 6.22 -26.68 -4.11
CA PRO A 471 6.08 -25.31 -3.61
C PRO A 471 6.96 -24.31 -4.37
N VAL A 472 6.35 -23.25 -4.89
CA VAL A 472 7.02 -22.28 -5.76
C VAL A 472 7.85 -21.30 -4.94
N HIS A 473 9.18 -21.41 -5.03
CA HIS A 473 10.11 -20.41 -4.54
C HIS A 473 10.37 -19.36 -5.63
N GLN A 474 9.83 -18.15 -5.45
CA GLN A 474 10.04 -17.05 -6.39
C GLN A 474 11.30 -16.27 -6.03
N LEU A 475 12.15 -16.02 -7.03
CA LEU A 475 13.21 -15.02 -6.94
C LEU A 475 12.62 -13.61 -6.94
N SER A 476 13.36 -12.65 -6.37
CA SER A 476 12.97 -11.24 -6.36
C SER A 476 12.93 -10.65 -7.77
N ASP A 477 12.10 -9.62 -7.98
CA ASP A 477 11.98 -9.00 -9.31
C ASP A 477 13.26 -8.28 -9.75
N ALA A 478 14.06 -7.80 -8.79
CA ALA A 478 15.39 -7.26 -9.06
C ALA A 478 16.35 -8.34 -9.62
N GLU A 479 16.31 -9.56 -9.08
CA GLU A 479 17.13 -10.67 -9.59
C GLU A 479 16.69 -11.12 -10.98
N LYS A 480 15.38 -11.09 -11.27
CA LYS A 480 14.83 -11.39 -12.61
C LYS A 480 15.17 -10.29 -13.64
N ALA A 481 15.20 -9.03 -13.22
CA ALA A 481 15.57 -7.90 -14.08
C ALA A 481 17.07 -7.89 -14.44
N ALA A 482 17.92 -8.46 -13.57
CA ALA A 482 19.37 -8.56 -13.77
C ALA A 482 19.79 -9.68 -14.75
N VAL A 483 18.93 -10.11 -15.68
CA VAL A 483 19.28 -11.10 -16.72
C VAL A 483 19.86 -10.35 -17.94
N PRO A 484 21.06 -10.72 -18.43
CA PRO A 484 21.63 -10.10 -19.62
C PRO A 484 20.72 -10.22 -20.85
N GLU A 485 20.69 -9.19 -21.70
CA GLU A 485 19.78 -9.10 -22.85
C GLU A 485 19.97 -10.24 -23.87
N HIS A 486 21.21 -10.70 -24.06
CA HIS A 486 21.52 -11.83 -24.94
C HIS A 486 20.91 -13.16 -24.42
N VAL A 487 20.85 -13.36 -23.09
CA VAL A 487 20.21 -14.53 -22.48
C VAL A 487 18.70 -14.46 -22.64
N LEU A 488 18.09 -13.27 -22.47
CA LEU A 488 16.67 -13.05 -22.72
C LEU A 488 16.29 -13.35 -24.18
N LYS A 489 17.13 -12.94 -25.14
CA LYS A 489 16.94 -13.23 -26.56
C LYS A 489 17.01 -14.74 -26.84
N ALA A 490 18.04 -15.42 -26.34
CA ALA A 490 18.19 -16.87 -26.47
C ALA A 490 17.04 -17.65 -25.80
N ALA A 491 16.56 -17.18 -24.64
CA ALA A 491 15.44 -17.80 -23.92
C ALA A 491 14.14 -17.64 -24.70
N ARG A 492 13.91 -16.46 -25.31
CA ARG A 492 12.76 -16.22 -26.20
C ARG A 492 12.80 -17.09 -27.46
N GLU A 493 13.96 -17.29 -28.07
CA GLU A 493 14.11 -18.16 -29.25
C GLU A 493 13.86 -19.63 -28.90
N MET A 494 14.45 -20.12 -27.82
CA MET A 494 14.22 -21.49 -27.33
C MET A 494 12.76 -21.70 -26.89
N GLY A 495 12.16 -20.71 -26.23
CA GLY A 495 10.74 -20.72 -25.85
C GLY A 495 9.81 -20.74 -27.06
N LYS A 496 10.09 -19.95 -28.11
CA LYS A 496 9.34 -19.98 -29.37
C LYS A 496 9.42 -21.35 -30.05
N LYS A 497 10.60 -21.97 -30.08
CA LYS A 497 10.79 -23.30 -30.68
C LYS A 497 10.05 -24.39 -29.89
N ALA A 498 10.19 -24.40 -28.56
CA ALA A 498 9.48 -25.32 -27.68
C ALA A 498 7.96 -25.11 -27.74
N PHE A 499 7.50 -23.85 -27.86
CA PHE A 499 6.08 -23.53 -28.06
C PHE A 499 5.57 -24.03 -29.42
N GLN A 500 6.35 -23.90 -30.50
CA GLN A 500 5.99 -24.45 -31.82
C GLN A 500 5.93 -25.99 -31.81
N GLU A 501 6.86 -26.66 -31.13
CA GLU A 501 6.86 -28.12 -30.96
C GLU A 501 5.65 -28.57 -30.11
N LYS A 502 5.34 -27.84 -29.02
CA LYS A 502 4.18 -28.12 -28.17
C LYS A 502 2.84 -27.82 -28.86
N LEU A 503 2.77 -26.80 -29.71
CA LEU A 503 1.60 -26.54 -30.56
C LEU A 503 1.35 -27.68 -31.56
N LYS A 504 2.43 -28.31 -32.08
CA LYS A 504 2.33 -29.50 -32.93
C LYS A 504 1.87 -30.73 -32.13
N GLU A 505 2.31 -30.91 -30.88
CA GLU A 505 1.83 -31.98 -29.99
C GLU A 505 0.36 -31.80 -29.55
N ILE A 506 -0.08 -30.57 -29.27
CA ILE A 506 -1.45 -30.24 -28.83
C ILE A 506 -2.44 -30.20 -30.03
N GLY A 507 -1.92 -30.28 -31.26
CA GLY A 507 -2.71 -30.22 -32.50
C GLY A 507 -3.43 -28.88 -32.68
N MET A 508 -2.84 -27.78 -32.22
CA MET A 508 -3.36 -26.41 -32.36
C MET A 508 -2.58 -25.69 -33.47
N SER A 509 -3.29 -25.15 -34.48
CA SER A 509 -2.60 -24.42 -35.55
C SER A 509 -2.06 -23.07 -35.04
N GLY A 510 -1.03 -22.51 -35.68
CA GLY A 510 -0.51 -21.17 -35.30
C GLY A 510 -1.56 -20.06 -35.43
N TYR A 511 -2.54 -20.25 -36.30
CA TYR A 511 -3.70 -19.37 -36.45
C TYR A 511 -4.64 -19.46 -35.23
N ASP A 512 -4.95 -20.67 -34.78
CA ASP A 512 -5.82 -20.94 -33.62
C ASP A 512 -5.26 -20.31 -32.34
N ALA A 513 -3.95 -20.46 -32.13
CA ALA A 513 -3.28 -19.85 -30.98
C ALA A 513 -3.37 -18.32 -31.00
N THR A 514 -3.26 -17.70 -32.17
CA THR A 514 -3.36 -16.24 -32.34
C THR A 514 -4.78 -15.77 -32.05
N LEU A 515 -5.79 -16.51 -32.54
CA LEU A 515 -7.20 -16.19 -32.34
C LEU A 515 -7.60 -16.24 -30.86
N TYR A 516 -7.26 -17.33 -30.15
CA TYR A 516 -7.56 -17.42 -28.71
C TYR A 516 -6.84 -16.34 -27.90
N THR A 517 -5.57 -16.04 -28.26
CA THR A 517 -4.79 -15.01 -27.60
C THR A 517 -5.43 -13.62 -27.72
N ALA A 518 -6.17 -13.34 -28.80
CA ALA A 518 -6.89 -12.07 -28.94
C ALA A 518 -7.98 -11.92 -27.86
N PHE A 519 -8.85 -12.93 -27.69
CA PHE A 519 -9.90 -12.95 -26.67
C PHE A 519 -9.32 -12.93 -25.25
N SER A 520 -8.33 -13.77 -24.95
CA SER A 520 -7.69 -13.83 -23.63
C SER A 520 -6.99 -12.51 -23.26
N ARG A 521 -6.33 -11.83 -24.21
CA ARG A 521 -5.71 -10.52 -23.95
C ARG A 521 -6.72 -9.43 -23.61
N ALA A 522 -7.89 -9.43 -24.26
CA ALA A 522 -8.94 -8.44 -24.03
C ALA A 522 -9.42 -8.43 -22.57
N VAL A 523 -9.48 -9.61 -21.93
CA VAL A 523 -9.97 -9.79 -20.54
C VAL A 523 -8.90 -10.07 -19.51
N SER A 524 -7.61 -10.13 -19.88
CA SER A 524 -6.52 -10.53 -18.99
C SER A 524 -6.42 -9.74 -17.67
N LYS A 525 -6.68 -8.42 -17.70
CA LYS A 525 -6.69 -7.58 -16.48
C LYS A 525 -7.89 -7.89 -15.59
N GLN A 526 -9.03 -8.15 -16.19
CA GLN A 526 -10.30 -8.45 -15.55
C GLN A 526 -10.26 -9.84 -14.90
N VAL A 527 -9.66 -10.83 -15.58
CA VAL A 527 -9.36 -12.16 -15.03
C VAL A 527 -8.50 -12.02 -13.77
N GLN A 528 -7.42 -11.24 -13.82
CA GLN A 528 -6.55 -11.03 -12.65
C GLN A 528 -7.32 -10.35 -11.51
N SER A 529 -8.16 -9.36 -11.80
CA SER A 529 -9.00 -8.68 -10.81
C SER A 529 -9.97 -9.64 -10.12
N LEU A 530 -10.68 -10.47 -10.90
CA LEU A 530 -11.62 -11.46 -10.37
C LEU A 530 -10.90 -12.53 -9.55
N ARG A 531 -9.73 -13.02 -9.98
CA ARG A 531 -8.91 -13.96 -9.21
C ARG A 531 -8.45 -13.39 -7.87
N VAL A 532 -8.10 -12.11 -7.80
CA VAL A 532 -7.77 -11.43 -6.53
C VAL A 532 -9.01 -11.36 -5.62
N ILE A 533 -10.19 -11.06 -6.18
CA ILE A 533 -11.44 -11.04 -5.43
C ILE A 533 -11.75 -12.43 -4.86
N LEU A 534 -11.69 -13.48 -5.70
CA LEU A 534 -11.87 -14.88 -5.29
C LEU A 534 -10.83 -15.30 -4.23
N GLY A 535 -9.57 -14.91 -4.39
CA GLY A 535 -8.51 -15.15 -3.40
C GLY A 535 -8.73 -14.42 -2.07
N SER A 536 -9.24 -13.19 -2.09
CA SER A 536 -9.56 -12.43 -0.88
C SER A 536 -10.74 -13.02 -0.11
N LEU A 537 -11.75 -13.54 -0.82
CA LEU A 537 -12.85 -14.31 -0.25
C LEU A 537 -12.34 -15.60 0.40
N GLN A 538 -11.27 -16.21 -0.12
CA GLN A 538 -10.61 -17.35 0.51
C GLN A 538 -9.84 -16.98 1.79
N ALA A 539 -9.19 -15.81 1.82
CA ALA A 539 -8.36 -15.38 2.97
C ALA A 539 -9.19 -15.05 4.22
N LYS A 540 -10.39 -14.46 4.06
CA LYS A 540 -11.30 -14.15 5.17
C LYS A 540 -11.79 -15.38 5.94
N ASN A 541 -11.84 -16.55 5.31
CA ASN A 541 -12.23 -17.81 5.97
C ASN A 541 -11.09 -18.46 6.79
N LYS A 542 -9.91 -17.83 6.87
CA LYS A 542 -8.76 -18.33 7.65
C LYS A 542 -8.18 -17.26 8.58
N GLU A 543 -8.97 -16.28 9.01
CA GLU A 543 -8.51 -15.30 9.99
C GLU A 543 -8.57 -15.86 11.42
N ARG A 544 -7.40 -15.86 12.08
CA ARG A 544 -7.24 -16.21 13.49
C ARG A 544 -7.77 -15.06 14.34
N GLN A 545 -8.80 -15.31 15.15
CA GLN A 545 -9.30 -14.34 16.13
C GLN A 545 -8.94 -14.72 17.57
N TRP A 546 -8.88 -13.69 18.42
CA TRP A 546 -8.67 -13.85 19.85
C TRP A 546 -9.97 -14.28 20.52
N SER A 547 -10.03 -15.50 21.04
CA SER A 547 -11.12 -15.93 21.91
C SER A 547 -10.85 -15.39 23.32
N ARG A 548 -11.70 -14.48 23.78
CA ARG A 548 -11.63 -13.84 25.13
C ARG A 548 -12.40 -14.68 26.17
N HIS A 549 -12.38 -14.27 27.43
CA HIS A 549 -13.09 -14.92 28.55
C HIS A 549 -12.66 -16.37 28.84
N GLN A 550 -11.43 -16.72 28.53
CA GLN A 550 -10.88 -18.05 28.81
C GLN A 550 -10.34 -18.12 30.25
N THR A 551 -10.38 -19.31 30.82
CA THR A 551 -9.76 -19.60 32.13
C THR A 551 -8.25 -19.85 32.05
N THR A 552 -7.73 -20.01 30.82
CA THR A 552 -6.32 -20.29 30.53
C THR A 552 -5.94 -19.64 29.19
N GLY A 553 -4.73 -19.10 29.07
CA GLY A 553 -4.27 -18.41 27.87
C GLY A 553 -3.32 -17.26 28.18
N GLU A 554 -3.20 -16.32 27.25
CA GLU A 554 -2.53 -15.04 27.46
C GLU A 554 -3.47 -14.14 28.27
N LEU A 555 -2.97 -13.34 29.21
CA LEU A 555 -3.84 -12.49 30.03
C LEU A 555 -4.54 -11.43 29.15
N ASP A 556 -5.85 -11.23 29.34
CA ASP A 556 -6.62 -10.18 28.64
C ASP A 556 -6.55 -8.89 29.45
N ASP A 557 -5.75 -7.92 28.99
CA ASP A 557 -5.44 -6.68 29.70
C ASP A 557 -6.70 -5.87 30.09
N ILE A 558 -7.82 -6.05 29.37
CA ILE A 558 -9.10 -5.39 29.65
C ILE A 558 -9.77 -5.95 30.91
N LYS A 559 -9.50 -7.22 31.26
CA LYS A 559 -10.13 -7.94 32.38
C LYS A 559 -9.26 -8.07 33.62
N LEU A 560 -8.19 -7.30 33.69
CA LEU A 560 -7.28 -7.29 34.83
C LEU A 560 -8.01 -7.01 36.16
N ILE A 561 -8.96 -6.08 36.14
CA ILE A 561 -9.74 -5.68 37.33
C ILE A 561 -10.65 -6.83 37.77
N ASP A 562 -11.34 -7.49 36.84
CA ASP A 562 -12.19 -8.65 37.09
C ASP A 562 -11.38 -9.82 37.70
N GLY A 563 -10.14 -10.00 37.26
CA GLY A 563 -9.22 -11.01 37.79
C GLY A 563 -8.82 -10.77 39.24
N ILE A 564 -8.60 -9.51 39.61
CA ILE A 564 -8.30 -9.10 41.00
C ILE A 564 -9.52 -9.34 41.90
N LEU A 565 -10.73 -9.26 41.36
CA LEU A 565 -11.99 -9.57 42.05
C LEU A 565 -12.31 -11.08 42.11
N GLY A 566 -11.40 -11.94 41.61
CA GLY A 566 -11.52 -13.40 41.68
C GLY A 566 -12.21 -14.04 40.46
N GLU A 567 -12.46 -13.29 39.40
CA GLU A 567 -13.03 -13.84 38.17
C GLU A 567 -11.97 -14.66 37.42
N LYS A 568 -12.34 -15.90 37.05
CA LYS A 568 -11.39 -16.83 36.43
C LYS A 568 -11.27 -16.66 34.91
N ASN A 569 -12.21 -15.97 34.28
CA ASN A 569 -12.33 -15.83 32.81
C ASN A 569 -11.56 -14.61 32.28
N ILE A 570 -10.28 -14.49 32.63
CA ILE A 570 -9.46 -13.29 32.37
C ILE A 570 -8.37 -13.50 31.32
N PHE A 571 -8.38 -14.64 30.63
CA PHE A 571 -7.40 -14.96 29.61
C PHE A 571 -8.02 -14.91 28.21
N ARG A 572 -7.20 -14.62 27.21
CA ARG A 572 -7.49 -14.76 25.79
C ARG A 572 -6.59 -15.82 25.19
N ARG A 573 -7.12 -16.63 24.28
CA ARG A 573 -6.35 -17.68 23.59
C ARG A 573 -6.48 -17.53 22.09
N ARG A 574 -5.35 -17.72 21.40
CA ARG A 574 -5.35 -17.94 19.94
C ARG A 574 -5.96 -19.31 19.69
N LYS A 575 -7.20 -19.32 19.23
CA LYS A 575 -7.87 -20.53 18.71
C LYS A 575 -8.07 -20.33 17.22
N GLU A 576 -7.77 -21.37 16.46
CA GLU A 576 -8.46 -21.59 15.19
C GLU A 576 -9.89 -22.00 15.59
N GLN A 577 -10.86 -21.14 15.31
CA GLN A 577 -12.25 -21.45 15.59
C GLN A 577 -12.73 -22.38 14.47
N GLU A 578 -13.27 -23.55 14.81
CA GLU A 578 -14.17 -24.24 13.89
C GLU A 578 -15.40 -23.35 13.73
N PRO A 579 -15.86 -23.08 12.50
CA PRO A 579 -16.91 -22.11 12.22
C PRO A 579 -18.12 -22.35 13.13
N GLU A 580 -18.73 -21.25 13.62
CA GLU A 580 -19.91 -21.33 14.47
C GLU A 580 -20.96 -22.29 13.89
N LEU A 581 -21.68 -22.98 14.77
CA LEU A 581 -22.83 -23.83 14.43
C LEU A 581 -23.88 -22.95 13.71
N GLY A 582 -23.78 -22.92 12.38
CA GLY A 582 -24.45 -21.93 11.54
C GLY A 582 -23.86 -21.76 10.12
N THR A 583 -22.63 -22.21 9.83
CA THR A 583 -22.23 -22.94 8.60
C THR A 583 -20.69 -23.00 8.42
N PRO A 584 -20.07 -24.20 8.40
CA PRO A 584 -18.95 -24.46 7.52
C PRO A 584 -19.50 -24.60 6.08
N GLN A 585 -18.91 -23.92 5.11
CA GLN A 585 -19.19 -24.24 3.70
C GLN A 585 -18.66 -25.66 3.44
N MET A 586 -19.56 -26.64 3.42
CA MET A 586 -19.25 -28.07 3.29
C MET A 586 -19.33 -28.54 1.83
N LYS A 587 -20.07 -27.81 0.97
CA LYS A 587 -20.33 -28.16 -0.44
C LYS A 587 -19.92 -27.03 -1.40
N PRO A 588 -19.51 -27.35 -2.63
CA PRO A 588 -19.14 -26.35 -3.63
C PRO A 588 -20.32 -25.42 -3.98
N LYS A 589 -20.03 -24.15 -4.27
CA LYS A 589 -21.00 -23.22 -4.88
C LYS A 589 -21.14 -23.58 -6.36
N PHE A 590 -22.37 -23.63 -6.84
CA PHE A 590 -22.66 -23.86 -8.24
C PHE A 590 -22.86 -22.53 -8.95
N PHE A 591 -22.15 -22.35 -10.06
CA PHE A 591 -22.20 -21.13 -10.86
C PHE A 591 -22.49 -21.46 -12.31
N ARG A 592 -23.70 -21.16 -12.78
CA ARG A 592 -24.10 -21.42 -14.16
C ARG A 592 -24.15 -20.12 -14.95
N VAL A 593 -23.48 -20.10 -16.09
CA VAL A 593 -23.62 -19.04 -17.08
C VAL A 593 -24.58 -19.50 -18.16
N VAL A 594 -25.62 -18.72 -18.41
CA VAL A 594 -26.54 -18.89 -19.54
C VAL A 594 -26.19 -17.84 -20.60
N VAL A 595 -25.82 -18.27 -21.80
CA VAL A 595 -25.37 -17.39 -22.89
C VAL A 595 -26.39 -17.33 -24.03
N ASP A 596 -26.51 -16.17 -24.67
CA ASP A 596 -27.37 -15.98 -25.83
C ASP A 596 -26.58 -16.24 -27.12
N VAL A 597 -26.80 -17.39 -27.73
CA VAL A 597 -26.21 -17.77 -29.01
C VAL A 597 -27.25 -17.72 -30.14
N SER A 598 -28.12 -16.72 -30.10
CA SER A 598 -29.14 -16.45 -31.13
C SER A 598 -28.58 -15.76 -32.38
N GLY A 599 -29.35 -15.81 -33.47
CA GLY A 599 -28.99 -15.17 -34.73
C GLY A 599 -28.85 -13.64 -34.63
N SER A 600 -29.52 -12.99 -33.67
CA SER A 600 -29.34 -11.57 -33.38
C SER A 600 -27.93 -11.25 -32.89
N MET A 601 -27.35 -12.12 -32.08
CA MET A 601 -26.02 -11.93 -31.52
C MET A 601 -24.98 -11.90 -32.64
N TYR A 602 -25.06 -12.82 -33.61
CA TYR A 602 -24.18 -12.81 -34.79
C TYR A 602 -24.48 -11.63 -35.74
N ARG A 603 -25.76 -11.39 -36.06
CA ARG A 603 -26.17 -10.37 -37.05
C ARG A 603 -25.77 -8.95 -36.65
N PHE A 604 -25.88 -8.60 -35.36
CA PHE A 604 -25.58 -7.26 -34.87
C PHE A 604 -24.14 -7.12 -34.37
N ASN A 605 -23.37 -8.22 -34.29
CA ASN A 605 -21.99 -8.19 -33.81
C ASN A 605 -21.09 -7.23 -34.61
N SER A 606 -21.24 -7.15 -35.93
CA SER A 606 -20.44 -6.23 -36.74
C SER A 606 -20.72 -4.75 -36.46
N TYR A 607 -21.86 -4.44 -35.84
CA TYR A 607 -22.26 -3.06 -35.53
C TYR A 607 -21.85 -2.65 -34.11
N ASP A 608 -21.99 -3.56 -33.14
CA ASP A 608 -21.78 -3.21 -31.73
C ASP A 608 -20.90 -4.18 -30.94
N GLY A 609 -20.36 -5.24 -31.55
CA GLY A 609 -19.46 -6.20 -30.90
C GLY A 609 -20.09 -7.04 -29.78
N ARG A 610 -21.43 -7.18 -29.73
CA ARG A 610 -22.12 -7.86 -28.61
C ARG A 610 -21.77 -9.34 -28.46
N LEU A 611 -21.63 -10.08 -29.56
CA LEU A 611 -21.24 -11.50 -29.52
C LEU A 611 -19.77 -11.63 -29.13
N ASP A 612 -18.90 -10.75 -29.65
CA ASP A 612 -17.48 -10.75 -29.26
C ASP A 612 -17.34 -10.49 -27.75
N ARG A 613 -18.10 -9.53 -27.20
CA ARG A 613 -18.14 -9.29 -25.74
C ARG A 613 -18.66 -10.48 -24.95
N GLU A 614 -19.65 -11.22 -25.46
CA GLU A 614 -20.13 -12.44 -24.80
C GLU A 614 -19.04 -13.51 -24.76
N LEU A 615 -18.36 -13.73 -25.90
CA LEU A 615 -17.25 -14.67 -26.00
C LEU A 615 -16.11 -14.28 -25.05
N GLU A 616 -15.78 -12.99 -24.97
CA GLU A 616 -14.80 -12.44 -24.01
C GLU A 616 -15.24 -12.66 -22.55
N ALA A 617 -16.52 -12.45 -22.22
CA ALA A 617 -17.07 -12.71 -20.88
C ALA A 617 -16.99 -14.20 -20.50
N VAL A 618 -17.23 -15.10 -21.46
CA VAL A 618 -17.07 -16.55 -21.27
C VAL A 618 -15.60 -16.92 -21.05
N VAL A 619 -14.67 -16.34 -21.81
CA VAL A 619 -13.22 -16.51 -21.56
C VAL A 619 -12.84 -16.04 -20.17
N LEU A 620 -13.36 -14.89 -19.73
CA LEU A 620 -13.11 -14.34 -18.40
C LEU A 620 -13.54 -15.33 -17.30
N VAL A 621 -14.73 -15.93 -17.41
CA VAL A 621 -15.22 -16.91 -16.43
C VAL A 621 -14.34 -18.17 -16.44
N MET A 622 -14.06 -18.73 -17.62
CA MET A 622 -13.25 -19.95 -17.75
C MET A 622 -11.81 -19.78 -17.22
N GLU A 623 -11.18 -18.63 -17.47
CA GLU A 623 -9.80 -18.37 -16.99
C GLU A 623 -9.77 -17.93 -15.52
N ALA A 624 -10.77 -17.20 -15.03
CA ALA A 624 -10.79 -16.75 -13.64
C ALA A 624 -11.06 -17.88 -12.65
N PHE A 625 -11.89 -18.86 -13.03
CA PHE A 625 -12.26 -19.97 -12.15
C PHE A 625 -11.26 -21.14 -12.18
N GLU A 626 -10.33 -21.15 -13.14
CA GLU A 626 -9.21 -22.10 -13.16
C GLU A 626 -8.43 -22.03 -11.85
N GLY A 627 -8.27 -23.16 -11.16
CA GLY A 627 -7.63 -23.26 -9.84
C GLY A 627 -8.53 -22.98 -8.64
N PHE A 628 -9.84 -22.79 -8.83
CA PHE A 628 -10.84 -22.61 -7.78
C PHE A 628 -11.92 -23.72 -7.74
N GLU A 629 -11.67 -24.85 -8.41
CA GLU A 629 -12.63 -25.94 -8.64
C GLU A 629 -13.13 -26.59 -7.35
N ASP A 630 -12.33 -26.57 -6.29
CA ASP A 630 -12.71 -27.10 -4.96
C ASP A 630 -13.86 -26.31 -4.30
N LYS A 631 -14.13 -25.08 -4.76
CA LYS A 631 -15.11 -24.18 -4.15
C LYS A 631 -16.19 -23.68 -5.10
N ILE A 632 -15.84 -23.49 -6.38
CA ILE A 632 -16.77 -23.02 -7.41
C ILE A 632 -16.76 -24.04 -8.53
N VAL A 633 -17.88 -24.74 -8.68
CA VAL A 633 -18.13 -25.64 -9.79
C VAL A 633 -19.03 -24.91 -10.77
N TYR A 634 -18.60 -24.79 -12.02
CA TYR A 634 -19.31 -24.02 -13.03
C TYR A 634 -19.67 -24.83 -14.27
N ASP A 635 -20.76 -24.44 -14.92
CA ASP A 635 -21.12 -24.85 -16.27
C ASP A 635 -21.55 -23.65 -17.11
N ILE A 636 -21.50 -23.85 -18.42
CA ILE A 636 -21.91 -22.86 -19.41
C ILE A 636 -22.90 -23.55 -20.33
N ILE A 637 -24.12 -23.03 -20.34
CA ILE A 637 -25.17 -23.45 -21.27
C ILE A 637 -25.59 -22.24 -22.09
N GLY A 638 -26.13 -22.44 -23.28
CA GLY A 638 -26.73 -21.36 -24.04
C GLY A 638 -28.06 -21.73 -24.67
N HIS A 639 -28.69 -20.73 -25.26
CA HIS A 639 -29.96 -20.86 -25.98
C HIS A 639 -29.89 -20.13 -27.31
N SER A 640 -30.77 -20.49 -28.24
CA SER A 640 -30.93 -19.83 -29.53
C SER A 640 -32.40 -19.87 -29.96
N GLY A 641 -32.71 -19.57 -31.21
CA GLY A 641 -34.04 -19.84 -31.78
C GLY A 641 -34.37 -21.31 -32.03
N ASP A 642 -33.39 -22.23 -31.97
CA ASP A 642 -33.61 -23.67 -32.21
C ASP A 642 -33.87 -24.47 -30.94
N THR A 643 -33.26 -24.05 -29.83
CA THR A 643 -33.27 -24.81 -28.57
C THR A 643 -33.06 -23.87 -27.38
N ASP A 644 -33.62 -24.27 -26.25
CA ASP A 644 -33.50 -23.67 -24.92
C ASP A 644 -32.28 -24.19 -24.13
N LYS A 645 -31.57 -25.22 -24.61
CA LYS A 645 -30.38 -25.77 -23.96
C LYS A 645 -29.34 -26.32 -24.92
N ILE A 646 -28.19 -25.65 -24.94
CA ILE A 646 -26.95 -26.08 -25.60
C ILE A 646 -25.88 -26.15 -24.52
N GLU A 647 -25.29 -27.32 -24.30
CA GLU A 647 -24.22 -27.48 -23.30
C GLU A 647 -22.85 -27.15 -23.93
N PHE A 648 -22.22 -26.08 -23.45
CA PHE A 648 -20.88 -25.67 -23.88
C PHE A 648 -19.79 -26.15 -22.93
N VAL A 649 -20.02 -26.05 -21.63
CA VAL A 649 -19.10 -26.54 -20.58
C VAL A 649 -19.90 -27.38 -19.59
N ARG A 650 -19.45 -28.60 -19.34
CA ARG A 650 -20.07 -29.50 -18.34
C ARG A 650 -19.34 -29.38 -17.00
N ARG A 651 -20.08 -29.41 -15.89
CA ARG A 651 -19.55 -29.18 -14.52
C ARG A 651 -18.35 -30.06 -14.13
N LYS A 652 -18.32 -31.31 -14.60
CA LYS A 652 -17.23 -32.26 -14.32
C LYS A 652 -16.14 -32.29 -15.39
N GLU A 653 -16.31 -31.52 -16.46
CA GLU A 653 -15.41 -31.48 -17.61
C GLU A 653 -15.14 -30.02 -18.03
N PRO A 654 -14.59 -29.16 -17.14
CA PRO A 654 -14.14 -27.84 -17.54
C PRO A 654 -12.97 -27.94 -18.54
N PRO A 655 -12.82 -26.97 -19.46
CA PRO A 655 -11.79 -27.01 -20.47
C PRO A 655 -10.38 -26.91 -19.86
N LYS A 656 -9.54 -27.89 -20.17
CA LYS A 656 -8.21 -28.09 -19.53
C LYS A 656 -7.10 -27.25 -20.14
N ASN A 657 -7.32 -26.72 -21.34
CA ASN A 657 -6.31 -26.00 -22.09
C ASN A 657 -6.97 -24.97 -23.03
N ASN A 658 -6.15 -24.07 -23.57
CA ASN A 658 -6.62 -23.00 -24.46
C ASN A 658 -7.26 -23.51 -25.75
N LYS A 659 -6.98 -24.76 -26.17
CA LYS A 659 -7.59 -25.35 -27.36
C LYS A 659 -9.04 -25.72 -27.10
N GLU A 660 -9.31 -26.42 -26.00
CA GLU A 660 -10.68 -26.75 -25.59
C GLU A 660 -11.50 -25.47 -25.37
N ARG A 661 -10.91 -24.44 -24.75
CA ARG A 661 -11.57 -23.12 -24.61
C ARG A 661 -11.89 -22.51 -25.96
N LEU A 662 -10.94 -22.51 -26.90
CA LEU A 662 -11.18 -21.99 -28.26
C LEU A 662 -12.24 -22.79 -29.02
N ASP A 663 -12.24 -24.12 -28.88
CA ASP A 663 -13.23 -24.98 -29.51
C ASP A 663 -14.64 -24.66 -29.00
N ILE A 664 -14.80 -24.40 -27.69
CA ILE A 664 -16.06 -23.90 -27.12
C ILE A 664 -16.49 -22.59 -27.77
N LEU A 665 -15.60 -21.59 -27.88
CA LEU A 665 -15.92 -20.31 -28.52
C LEU A 665 -16.31 -20.48 -29.99
N ARG A 666 -15.65 -21.40 -30.71
CA ARG A 666 -15.99 -21.74 -32.09
C ARG A 666 -17.37 -22.34 -32.22
N VAL A 667 -17.73 -23.26 -31.32
CA VAL A 667 -19.07 -23.85 -31.31
C VAL A 667 -20.12 -22.78 -31.00
N MET A 668 -19.88 -21.90 -30.01
CA MET A 668 -20.77 -20.76 -29.71
C MET A 668 -20.96 -19.87 -30.94
N HIS A 669 -19.86 -19.40 -31.54
CA HIS A 669 -19.90 -18.51 -32.70
C HIS A 669 -20.58 -19.15 -33.92
N ALA A 670 -20.25 -20.43 -34.21
CA ALA A 670 -20.89 -21.17 -35.30
C ALA A 670 -22.39 -21.37 -35.02
N HIS A 671 -22.77 -21.67 -33.79
CA HIS A 671 -24.17 -21.83 -33.41
C HIS A 671 -24.96 -20.55 -33.65
N SER A 672 -24.46 -19.39 -33.20
CA SER A 672 -25.09 -18.09 -33.43
C SER A 672 -25.21 -17.73 -34.92
N GLN A 673 -24.33 -18.26 -35.77
CA GLN A 673 -24.36 -18.01 -37.21
C GLN A 673 -25.42 -18.86 -37.94
N TYR A 674 -25.65 -20.09 -37.50
CA TYR A 674 -26.45 -21.08 -38.24
C TYR A 674 -27.82 -21.39 -37.60
N CYS A 675 -28.14 -20.81 -36.44
CA CYS A 675 -29.40 -21.07 -35.76
C CYS A 675 -30.62 -20.40 -36.42
N TRP A 676 -31.83 -20.93 -36.19
CA TRP A 676 -33.07 -20.26 -36.58
C TRP A 676 -33.32 -18.96 -35.80
N GLN A 677 -34.16 -18.09 -36.36
CA GLN A 677 -34.63 -16.89 -35.69
C GLN A 677 -35.58 -17.25 -34.55
N GLY A 678 -35.31 -16.75 -33.36
CA GLY A 678 -36.09 -16.98 -32.15
C GLY A 678 -35.25 -16.69 -30.91
N ASP A 679 -35.90 -16.58 -29.75
CA ASP A 679 -35.26 -16.33 -28.47
C ASP A 679 -35.96 -17.18 -27.39
N HIS A 680 -35.21 -18.15 -26.84
CA HIS A 680 -35.63 -19.02 -25.74
C HIS A 680 -35.06 -18.58 -24.39
N THR A 681 -34.74 -17.29 -24.20
CA THR A 681 -34.17 -16.77 -22.94
C THR A 681 -35.00 -17.16 -21.71
N LEU A 682 -36.34 -17.11 -21.79
CA LEU A 682 -37.21 -17.43 -20.65
C LEU A 682 -37.15 -18.93 -20.31
N GLU A 683 -37.26 -19.77 -21.33
CA GLU A 683 -37.22 -21.22 -21.23
C GLU A 683 -35.87 -21.70 -20.70
N ALA A 684 -34.77 -21.15 -21.25
CA ALA A 684 -33.40 -21.43 -20.82
C ALA A 684 -33.14 -20.98 -19.38
N THR A 685 -33.62 -19.79 -19.00
CA THR A 685 -33.49 -19.28 -17.63
C THR A 685 -34.28 -20.15 -16.65
N LYS A 686 -35.51 -20.52 -17.02
CA LYS A 686 -36.35 -21.40 -16.20
C LYS A 686 -35.69 -22.76 -16.01
N LEU A 687 -35.22 -23.38 -17.09
CA LEU A 687 -34.52 -24.66 -17.06
C LEU A 687 -33.24 -24.57 -16.22
N ALA A 688 -32.47 -23.49 -16.36
CA ALA A 688 -31.25 -23.28 -15.58
C ALA A 688 -31.52 -23.24 -14.07
N VAL A 689 -32.58 -22.55 -13.66
CA VAL A 689 -33.00 -22.43 -12.26
C VAL A 689 -33.57 -23.74 -11.73
N GLU A 690 -34.43 -24.43 -12.49
CA GLU A 690 -35.04 -25.70 -12.08
C GLU A 690 -34.01 -26.83 -11.95
N GLU A 691 -33.06 -26.94 -12.88
CA GLU A 691 -31.99 -27.93 -12.79
C GLU A 691 -31.08 -27.69 -11.58
N LEU A 692 -30.66 -26.45 -11.34
CA LEU A 692 -29.80 -26.13 -10.18
C LEU A 692 -30.53 -26.23 -8.84
N ALA A 693 -31.85 -26.06 -8.81
CA ALA A 693 -32.65 -26.21 -7.61
C ALA A 693 -32.66 -27.66 -7.09
N GLN A 694 -32.57 -28.65 -7.99
CA GLN A 694 -32.55 -30.08 -7.66
C GLN A 694 -31.19 -30.56 -7.12
N GLU A 695 -30.16 -29.73 -7.23
CA GLU A 695 -28.78 -30.10 -6.94
C GLU A 695 -28.42 -29.88 -5.47
N ASP A 696 -27.59 -30.77 -4.95
CA ASP A 696 -27.14 -30.72 -3.55
C ASP A 696 -25.90 -29.83 -3.38
N CYS A 697 -26.11 -28.51 -3.38
CA CYS A 697 -25.09 -27.49 -3.17
C CYS A 697 -25.46 -26.52 -2.03
N ASP A 698 -24.46 -25.87 -1.45
CA ASP A 698 -24.63 -24.85 -0.40
C ASP A 698 -25.28 -23.58 -0.98
N GLU A 699 -24.93 -23.24 -2.22
CA GLU A 699 -25.47 -22.08 -2.93
C GLU A 699 -25.39 -22.29 -4.44
N ALA A 700 -26.45 -21.92 -5.16
CA ALA A 700 -26.51 -21.95 -6.62
C ALA A 700 -26.75 -20.54 -7.16
N ILE A 701 -25.92 -20.14 -8.13
CA ILE A 701 -25.98 -18.85 -8.81
C ILE A 701 -26.19 -19.10 -10.31
N VAL A 702 -27.18 -18.43 -10.89
CA VAL A 702 -27.42 -18.39 -12.34
C VAL A 702 -27.14 -16.97 -12.83
N VAL A 703 -26.29 -16.82 -13.85
CA VAL A 703 -26.03 -15.55 -14.51
C VAL A 703 -26.41 -15.68 -15.98
N VAL A 704 -27.43 -14.95 -16.40
CA VAL A 704 -27.90 -14.89 -17.79
C VAL A 704 -27.25 -13.71 -18.49
N LEU A 705 -26.50 -13.96 -19.57
CA LEU A 705 -25.97 -12.94 -20.46
C LEU A 705 -26.99 -12.71 -21.58
N SER A 706 -27.39 -11.46 -21.80
CA SER A 706 -28.42 -11.12 -22.79
C SER A 706 -28.13 -9.80 -23.51
N ASP A 707 -28.61 -9.67 -24.75
CA ASP A 707 -28.47 -8.49 -25.60
C ASP A 707 -29.48 -7.34 -25.30
N ALA A 708 -30.25 -7.49 -24.22
CA ALA A 708 -31.29 -6.57 -23.76
C ALA A 708 -32.47 -6.37 -24.74
N ASN A 709 -32.65 -7.24 -25.73
CA ASN A 709 -33.66 -7.08 -26.77
C ASN A 709 -34.97 -7.86 -26.51
N LEU A 710 -35.33 -8.02 -25.24
CA LEU A 710 -36.45 -8.86 -24.78
C LEU A 710 -37.81 -8.47 -25.39
N GLN A 711 -38.06 -7.18 -25.61
CA GLN A 711 -39.34 -6.68 -26.16
C GLN A 711 -39.61 -7.19 -27.59
N ARG A 712 -38.57 -7.35 -28.41
CA ARG A 712 -38.70 -7.77 -29.80
C ARG A 712 -39.18 -9.22 -29.93
N TYR A 713 -38.91 -10.03 -28.91
CA TYR A 713 -39.27 -11.43 -28.82
C TYR A 713 -40.52 -11.68 -27.97
N GLY A 714 -41.23 -10.62 -27.55
CA GLY A 714 -42.44 -10.75 -26.72
C GLY A 714 -42.16 -11.19 -25.28
N ILE A 715 -40.91 -11.08 -24.82
CA ILE A 715 -40.51 -11.43 -23.47
C ILE A 715 -40.85 -10.26 -22.54
N SER A 716 -41.82 -10.50 -21.65
CA SER A 716 -42.20 -9.51 -20.64
C SER A 716 -41.14 -9.41 -19.54
N PRO A 717 -40.65 -8.20 -19.20
CA PRO A 717 -39.71 -8.01 -18.09
C PRO A 717 -40.26 -8.53 -16.76
N THR A 718 -41.57 -8.47 -16.54
CA THR A 718 -42.23 -9.03 -15.37
C THR A 718 -42.13 -10.56 -15.28
N LYS A 719 -42.20 -11.25 -16.43
CA LYS A 719 -42.05 -12.72 -16.48
C LYS A 719 -40.60 -13.10 -16.18
N LEU A 720 -39.64 -12.42 -16.80
CA LEU A 720 -38.22 -12.64 -16.51
C LEU A 720 -37.91 -12.36 -15.03
N GLY A 721 -38.39 -11.23 -14.49
CA GLY A 721 -38.25 -10.88 -13.07
C GLY A 721 -38.81 -11.96 -12.14
N SER A 722 -40.00 -12.49 -12.45
CA SER A 722 -40.59 -13.58 -11.65
C SER A 722 -39.78 -14.88 -11.70
N LEU A 723 -39.09 -15.17 -12.81
CA LEU A 723 -38.19 -16.32 -12.93
C LEU A 723 -36.87 -16.11 -12.16
N LEU A 724 -36.32 -14.89 -12.19
CA LEU A 724 -35.08 -14.58 -11.45
C LEU A 724 -35.25 -14.73 -9.92
N THR A 725 -36.49 -14.64 -9.43
CA THR A 725 -36.84 -14.79 -8.02
C THR A 725 -37.69 -16.04 -7.74
N SER A 726 -37.76 -17.01 -8.65
CA SER A 726 -38.71 -18.14 -8.53
C SER A 726 -38.30 -19.20 -7.50
N HIS A 727 -37.05 -19.20 -7.04
CA HIS A 727 -36.54 -20.23 -6.13
C HIS A 727 -35.61 -19.64 -5.07
N GLU A 728 -35.82 -19.96 -3.79
CA GLU A 728 -35.04 -19.34 -2.68
C GLU A 728 -33.56 -19.77 -2.68
N LYS A 729 -33.31 -21.04 -3.03
CA LYS A 729 -31.97 -21.67 -3.10
C LYS A 729 -31.11 -21.21 -4.29
N VAL A 730 -31.74 -20.73 -5.37
CA VAL A 730 -31.04 -20.36 -6.60
C VAL A 730 -31.11 -18.85 -6.77
N LYS A 731 -29.97 -18.17 -6.71
CA LYS A 731 -29.87 -16.74 -6.95
C LYS A 731 -29.62 -16.51 -8.44
N ALA A 732 -30.65 -16.06 -9.16
CA ALA A 732 -30.55 -15.79 -10.59
C ALA A 732 -30.43 -14.30 -10.88
N TYR A 733 -29.53 -13.95 -11.80
CA TYR A 733 -29.20 -12.59 -12.20
C TYR A 733 -29.15 -12.48 -13.73
N THR A 734 -29.45 -11.32 -14.27
CA THR A 734 -29.28 -11.01 -15.68
C THR A 734 -28.25 -9.90 -15.87
N ILE A 735 -27.31 -10.10 -16.78
CA ILE A 735 -26.32 -9.11 -17.19
C ILE A 735 -26.56 -8.77 -18.66
N PHE A 736 -26.91 -7.52 -18.92
CA PHE A 736 -27.11 -7.01 -20.26
C PHE A 736 -25.76 -6.60 -20.87
N ILE A 737 -25.30 -7.37 -21.86
CA ILE A 737 -23.99 -7.22 -22.53
C ILE A 737 -24.09 -6.51 -23.91
N GLY A 738 -25.31 -6.20 -24.32
CA GLY A 738 -25.65 -5.43 -25.52
C GLY A 738 -26.93 -4.63 -25.31
N GLY A 739 -27.23 -3.71 -26.23
CA GLY A 739 -28.47 -2.92 -26.23
C GLY A 739 -28.42 -1.75 -27.22
N LEU A 740 -29.55 -1.40 -27.81
CA LEU A 740 -29.69 -0.18 -28.64
C LEU A 740 -30.33 0.94 -27.81
N GLY A 741 -29.59 2.03 -27.57
CA GLY A 741 -30.09 3.18 -26.82
C GLY A 741 -30.30 2.90 -25.32
N ASP A 742 -31.41 3.38 -24.76
CA ASP A 742 -31.73 3.31 -23.32
C ASP A 742 -32.51 2.04 -22.91
N GLN A 743 -32.57 1.02 -23.79
CA GLN A 743 -33.33 -0.21 -23.56
C GLN A 743 -32.87 -0.98 -22.32
N ALA A 744 -31.56 -1.17 -22.14
CA ALA A 744 -31.01 -1.91 -20.99
C ALA A 744 -31.29 -1.19 -19.66
N GLU A 745 -31.25 0.16 -19.65
CA GLU A 745 -31.58 0.97 -18.47
C GLU A 745 -33.06 0.82 -18.09
N ARG A 746 -33.96 0.90 -19.08
CA ARG A 746 -35.41 0.69 -18.86
C ARG A 746 -35.74 -0.71 -18.35
N LEU A 747 -35.08 -1.74 -18.89
CA LEU A 747 -35.26 -3.13 -18.45
C LEU A 747 -34.78 -3.34 -17.02
N THR A 748 -33.62 -2.77 -16.68
CA THR A 748 -33.06 -2.87 -15.32
C THR A 748 -33.98 -2.21 -14.29
N GLN A 749 -34.65 -1.10 -14.63
CA GLN A 749 -35.65 -0.45 -13.77
C GLN A 749 -36.95 -1.27 -13.56
N GLN A 750 -37.26 -2.19 -14.48
CA GLN A 750 -38.47 -3.03 -14.41
C GLN A 750 -38.22 -4.40 -13.77
N LEU A 751 -36.96 -4.79 -13.58
CA LEU A 751 -36.55 -6.03 -12.94
C LEU A 751 -36.37 -5.85 -11.42
N PRO A 752 -36.43 -6.93 -10.62
CA PRO A 752 -36.19 -6.85 -9.18
C PRO A 752 -34.84 -6.21 -8.84
N ALA A 753 -34.83 -5.34 -7.84
CA ALA A 753 -33.62 -4.61 -7.44
C ALA A 753 -32.49 -5.58 -7.05
N GLY A 754 -31.30 -5.39 -7.65
CA GLY A 754 -30.13 -6.25 -7.41
C GLY A 754 -30.06 -7.53 -8.26
N HIS A 755 -31.07 -7.80 -9.12
CA HIS A 755 -31.08 -8.97 -10.01
C HIS A 755 -30.70 -8.67 -11.47
N ALA A 756 -30.51 -7.40 -11.82
CA ALA A 756 -30.18 -6.97 -13.18
C ALA A 756 -29.00 -6.00 -13.18
N PHE A 757 -28.06 -6.21 -14.11
CA PHE A 757 -26.87 -5.37 -14.28
C PHE A 757 -26.63 -5.04 -15.75
N ILE A 758 -26.00 -3.90 -16.01
CA ILE A 758 -25.63 -3.46 -17.36
C ILE A 758 -24.11 -3.54 -17.47
N CYS A 759 -23.62 -4.25 -18.49
CA CYS A 759 -22.20 -4.48 -18.73
C CYS A 759 -21.84 -4.18 -20.20
N ILE A 760 -21.80 -2.89 -20.56
CA ILE A 760 -21.36 -2.44 -21.89
C ILE A 760 -19.83 -2.49 -22.01
N ASP A 761 -19.12 -2.21 -20.91
CA ASP A 761 -17.66 -2.34 -20.79
C ASP A 761 -17.31 -3.52 -19.88
N LEU A 762 -16.63 -4.53 -20.42
CA LEU A 762 -16.22 -5.72 -19.67
C LEU A 762 -15.28 -5.41 -18.49
N GLN A 763 -14.69 -4.21 -18.43
CA GLN A 763 -13.96 -3.74 -17.24
C GLN A 763 -14.81 -3.74 -15.96
N THR A 764 -16.13 -3.59 -16.08
CA THR A 764 -17.06 -3.57 -14.93
C THR A 764 -17.51 -4.97 -14.51
N LEU A 765 -17.37 -5.98 -15.39
CA LEU A 765 -17.84 -7.35 -15.13
C LEU A 765 -17.25 -7.97 -13.84
N PRO A 766 -15.95 -7.82 -13.49
CA PRO A 766 -15.43 -8.31 -12.22
C PRO A 766 -16.09 -7.68 -10.99
N GLN A 767 -16.49 -6.40 -11.07
CA GLN A 767 -17.17 -5.72 -9.98
C GLN A 767 -18.63 -6.18 -9.86
N ILE A 768 -19.31 -6.40 -10.99
CA ILE A 768 -20.67 -6.97 -11.04
C ILE A 768 -20.65 -8.38 -10.44
N LEU A 769 -19.72 -9.24 -10.87
CA LEU A 769 -19.56 -10.59 -10.30
C LEU A 769 -19.20 -10.54 -8.82
N LYS A 770 -18.36 -9.60 -8.37
CA LYS A 770 -18.11 -9.38 -6.94
C LYS A 770 -19.39 -9.02 -6.18
N GLN A 771 -20.24 -8.16 -6.72
CA GLN A 771 -21.53 -7.81 -6.11
C GLN A 771 -22.45 -9.02 -6.03
N ILE A 772 -22.53 -9.82 -7.11
CA ILE A 772 -23.27 -11.09 -7.14
C ILE A 772 -22.76 -12.03 -6.03
N PHE A 773 -21.45 -12.28 -5.97
CA PHE A 773 -20.83 -13.11 -4.92
C PHE A 773 -20.91 -12.51 -3.51
N SER A 774 -21.12 -11.21 -3.35
CA SER A 774 -21.22 -10.56 -2.01
C SER A 774 -22.65 -10.47 -1.51
N SER A 775 -23.63 -10.25 -2.41
CA SER A 775 -25.07 -10.28 -2.06
C SER A 775 -25.51 -11.66 -1.55
N SER A 776 -24.87 -12.68 -2.11
CA SER A 776 -24.81 -14.07 -1.65
C SER A 776 -24.48 -14.24 -0.15
N VAL A 777 -23.64 -13.38 0.44
CA VAL A 777 -23.14 -13.50 1.83
C VAL A 777 -24.01 -12.77 2.86
N ILE A 778 -24.87 -11.83 2.44
CA ILE A 778 -25.60 -10.93 3.35
C ILE A 778 -26.97 -11.47 3.75
N THR A 779 -27.42 -12.57 3.13
CA THR A 779 -28.78 -13.13 3.34
C THR A 779 -28.80 -14.51 4.02
N SER A 780 -27.72 -14.87 4.72
CA SER A 780 -27.59 -16.13 5.48
C SER A 780 -27.99 -15.95 6.94
#